data_AF-A0A2T2TRL2-F1
#
_entry.id   AF-A0A2T2TRL2-F1
#
_cell.length_a   1.000
_cell.length_b   1.000
_cell.length_c   1.000
_cell.angle_alpha   90.00
_cell.angle_beta   90.00
_cell.angle_gamma   90.00
#
_symmetry.space_group_name_H-M   'P 1'
#
loop_
_entity.id
_entity.type
_entity.pdbx_description
1 polymer ?
#
loop_
_entity_poly.entity_id
_entity_poly.type
_entity_poly.pdbx_seq_one_letter_code
_entity_poly.pdbx_strand_id
1 'polypeptide(L)'
;MSTAAADEDDDEPTEATAIRRRFRRSVHLERDFYREDGLDGYVVTAKARELVRRLAGALTAPEGERAWSITGPYGGGKSASALFVAHLARGSDAALARLDDADAALAAEAREAFAAPFCPVLIVGARRPLAEALLDGLAQSLSAFAEDTGADALAAFADEADAAAPTDDEATRLYREAARTVHETTGGGLFVVIDELGKLLEYAALHPEQSDLYVLQRLSEQAGDEQHQPPAPVALVTILHQAFERYAGRLPAAQREEWQKVQGRFEDFAFVEPADETLRLLAEAVDAQPRDEENEEAGSVDALLDAVRLPPHFDAEQVQRCLTEALPLSPAVSLAVGPLFRRLAQNERSLFAFLAAGEPHGFGDVMSRDDAPPRYRLDHLHDYLVGALGATLFDERMNRLWAETDAALARLEAPSALDERLLKQIAILGFAGDRAGLRPTAPLLRVAADAPPEEVDTALERLKEARVITYRPFHEEYHVWQGSDFDLEGKLAAARREVPERRPLAAMLREALPPLPLVARRHSYRTGATRVFEVIYASDETWRQHLEAPYDDADGRIIYVLPEHAGGARSALKETLRNASAQSDAPLTLLAVPGSAETLREAARDLACFDAVLDDPDLEGDAAARKEVREQRAELAGYVHDQLTRLISSSENGRNPCDWIYQGKEIEVESERALQQRLSRICDEVFSEAPEVWNELINRRSPSGSAVYGQKQLLEAILEHAEEPRLGIEGTPAAYGLYASVLRATGIHREQDRAGEDGTWTFGAPSAERDGCRAVWDAIGRLLDEAPTACARGFCRSSSSPSTNMQKTKSPFMKTAHSCTIPLTPRSSASSTRRRSLPSSA
;
A
#
# COMPACT_ATOMS: atom_id res chain seq x y z
N MET A 1 -17.19 -8.80 -77.74
CA MET A 1 -16.91 -7.44 -77.23
C MET A 1 -16.63 -7.60 -75.75
N SER A 2 -15.36 -7.86 -75.45
CA SER A 2 -14.79 -8.00 -74.12
C SER A 2 -13.74 -6.90 -74.04
N THR A 3 -13.88 -5.98 -73.09
CA THR A 3 -12.97 -4.87 -72.88
C THR A 3 -12.05 -5.20 -71.73
N ALA A 4 -10.77 -5.38 -72.08
CA ALA A 4 -9.64 -5.47 -71.18
C ALA A 4 -8.86 -4.15 -71.21
N ALA A 5 -8.25 -3.86 -70.06
CA ALA A 5 -7.10 -3.00 -69.79
C ALA A 5 -7.23 -1.47 -70.00
N ALA A 6 -7.20 -0.74 -68.89
CA ALA A 6 -6.39 0.45 -68.73
C ALA A 6 -5.86 0.46 -67.29
N ASP A 7 -4.53 0.50 -67.16
CA ASP A 7 -3.76 0.62 -65.94
C ASP A 7 -4.17 1.88 -65.14
N GLU A 8 -4.33 1.73 -63.83
CA GLU A 8 -4.21 2.83 -62.87
C GLU A 8 -3.05 2.47 -61.95
N ASP A 9 -2.02 3.33 -61.97
CA ASP A 9 -0.75 3.21 -61.27
C ASP A 9 -0.95 3.06 -59.74
N ASP A 10 -0.26 2.07 -59.16
CA ASP A 10 0.00 1.93 -57.74
C ASP A 10 0.90 3.10 -57.27
N ASP A 11 0.34 4.00 -56.47
CA ASP A 11 1.12 4.92 -55.62
C ASP A 11 1.71 4.07 -54.46
N GLU A 12 2.94 3.60 -54.62
CA GLU A 12 3.74 3.01 -53.53
C GLU A 12 3.95 4.08 -52.43
N PRO A 13 3.54 3.83 -51.16
CA PRO A 13 3.90 4.72 -50.08
C PRO A 13 5.41 4.62 -49.84
N THR A 14 6.07 5.78 -49.78
CA THR A 14 7.49 5.93 -49.42
C THR A 14 7.88 5.05 -48.23
N GLU A 15 8.98 4.32 -48.40
CA GLU A 15 9.61 3.30 -47.53
C GLU A 15 10.05 3.77 -46.12
N ALA A 16 9.43 4.79 -45.53
CA ALA A 16 9.82 5.33 -44.22
C ALA A 16 8.99 4.75 -43.07
N THR A 17 9.62 3.93 -42.22
CA THR A 17 9.13 3.39 -40.93
C THR A 17 7.88 2.50 -40.99
N ALA A 18 8.07 1.21 -41.24
CA ALA A 18 7.04 0.21 -40.98
C ALA A 18 6.88 0.01 -39.46
N ILE A 19 5.67 0.09 -38.92
CA ILE A 19 5.36 -0.52 -37.61
C ILE A 19 5.11 -1.99 -37.90
N ARG A 20 5.57 -2.92 -37.05
CA ARG A 20 5.21 -4.34 -37.21
C ARG A 20 3.68 -4.44 -37.13
N ARG A 21 3.01 -4.60 -38.29
CA ARG A 21 1.55 -4.63 -38.47
C ARG A 21 0.83 -5.80 -37.76
N ARG A 22 1.47 -6.45 -36.79
CA ARG A 22 1.00 -7.70 -36.16
C ARG A 22 0.28 -7.51 -34.82
N PHE A 23 0.29 -6.31 -34.22
CA PHE A 23 -0.41 -6.08 -32.94
C PHE A 23 -1.89 -5.68 -33.15
N ARG A 24 -2.82 -6.53 -32.71
CA ARG A 24 -4.26 -6.26 -32.82
C ARG A 24 -4.72 -5.25 -31.76
N ARG A 25 -5.41 -4.19 -32.18
CA ARG A 25 -5.97 -3.13 -31.31
C ARG A 25 -6.98 -3.64 -30.27
N SER A 26 -7.67 -4.74 -30.57
CA SER A 26 -8.65 -5.37 -29.68
C SER A 26 -8.81 -6.85 -30.02
N VAL A 27 -9.00 -7.68 -29.00
CA VAL A 27 -9.32 -9.10 -29.13
C VAL A 27 -10.76 -9.33 -28.74
N HIS A 28 -11.49 -10.12 -29.53
CA HIS A 28 -12.83 -10.61 -29.22
C HIS A 28 -12.78 -12.13 -29.07
N LEU A 29 -12.92 -12.63 -27.83
CA LEU A 29 -12.67 -14.05 -27.50
C LEU A 29 -13.41 -15.02 -28.42
N GLU A 30 -14.74 -14.91 -28.52
CA GLU A 30 -15.59 -15.82 -29.30
C GLU A 30 -15.23 -15.85 -30.79
N ARG A 31 -14.79 -14.71 -31.35
CA ARG A 31 -14.52 -14.58 -32.79
C ARG A 31 -13.08 -14.95 -33.11
N ASP A 32 -12.14 -14.50 -32.30
CA ASP A 32 -10.72 -14.58 -32.62
C ASP A 32 -10.11 -15.93 -32.23
N PHE A 33 -10.75 -16.70 -31.35
CA PHE A 33 -10.31 -18.06 -30.97
C PHE A 33 -10.34 -19.06 -32.13
N TYR A 34 -11.37 -19.00 -32.99
CA TYR A 34 -11.53 -19.94 -34.10
C TYR A 34 -10.84 -19.50 -35.40
N ARG A 35 -10.06 -18.40 -35.36
CA ARG A 35 -9.29 -17.96 -36.52
C ARG A 35 -7.92 -18.63 -36.53
N GLU A 36 -7.47 -19.06 -37.72
CA GLU A 36 -6.12 -19.62 -37.91
C GLU A 36 -5.01 -18.64 -37.49
N ASP A 37 -5.25 -17.33 -37.60
CA ASP A 37 -4.35 -16.24 -37.24
C ASP A 37 -4.62 -15.64 -35.84
N GLY A 38 -5.39 -16.33 -34.99
CA GLY A 38 -5.89 -15.82 -33.70
C GLY A 38 -4.80 -15.39 -32.71
N LEU A 39 -3.63 -16.00 -32.77
CA LEU A 39 -2.45 -15.71 -31.93
C LEU A 39 -1.34 -14.95 -32.66
N ASP A 40 -1.54 -14.56 -33.92
CA ASP A 40 -0.51 -13.87 -34.67
C ASP A 40 -0.21 -12.49 -34.07
N GLY A 41 1.07 -12.26 -33.76
CA GLY A 41 1.55 -11.05 -33.10
C GLY A 41 1.27 -10.96 -31.60
N TYR A 42 0.71 -11.99 -30.96
CA TYR A 42 0.59 -12.02 -29.50
C TYR A 42 1.97 -12.24 -28.84
N VAL A 43 2.31 -11.38 -27.88
CA VAL A 43 3.55 -11.47 -27.08
C VAL A 43 3.20 -11.95 -25.68
N VAL A 44 3.89 -12.98 -25.20
CA VAL A 44 3.66 -13.56 -23.87
C VAL A 44 4.28 -12.67 -22.80
N THR A 45 3.44 -11.94 -22.06
CA THR A 45 3.87 -11.00 -21.00
C THR A 45 4.16 -11.68 -19.67
N ALA A 46 4.74 -10.94 -18.72
CA ALA A 46 4.97 -11.37 -17.35
C ALA A 46 3.67 -11.78 -16.63
N LYS A 47 2.60 -10.98 -16.77
CA LYS A 47 1.30 -11.35 -16.17
C LYS A 47 0.66 -12.53 -16.87
N ALA A 48 0.83 -12.70 -18.19
CA ALA A 48 0.38 -13.90 -18.89
C ALA A 48 1.11 -15.15 -18.37
N ARG A 49 2.44 -15.08 -18.17
CA ARG A 49 3.23 -16.17 -17.56
C ARG A 49 2.78 -16.48 -16.13
N GLU A 50 2.54 -15.45 -15.33
CA GLU A 50 2.04 -15.63 -13.97
C GLU A 50 0.65 -16.28 -13.95
N LEU A 51 -0.26 -15.86 -14.84
CA LEU A 51 -1.59 -16.46 -15.00
C LEU A 51 -1.48 -17.94 -15.38
N VAL A 52 -0.64 -18.27 -16.38
CA VAL A 52 -0.40 -19.66 -16.78
C VAL A 52 0.16 -20.48 -15.62
N ARG A 53 1.14 -19.96 -14.88
CA ARG A 53 1.75 -20.67 -13.74
C ARG A 53 0.74 -20.98 -12.64
N ARG A 54 -0.10 -19.99 -12.29
CA ARG A 54 -1.15 -20.17 -11.28
C ARG A 54 -2.20 -21.16 -11.73
N LEU A 55 -2.66 -21.08 -12.98
CA LEU A 55 -3.64 -22.02 -13.53
C LEU A 55 -3.07 -23.44 -13.63
N ALA A 56 -1.83 -23.60 -14.11
CA ALA A 56 -1.16 -24.89 -14.17
C ALA A 56 -1.01 -25.50 -12.77
N GLY A 57 -0.62 -24.69 -11.78
CA GLY A 57 -0.57 -25.11 -10.38
C GLY A 57 -1.94 -25.50 -9.81
N ALA A 58 -2.99 -24.74 -10.09
CA ALA A 58 -4.34 -25.03 -9.61
C ALA A 58 -4.97 -26.28 -10.24
N LEU A 59 -4.61 -26.59 -11.49
CA LEU A 59 -5.08 -27.79 -12.19
C LEU A 59 -4.33 -29.06 -11.75
N THR A 60 -3.06 -28.93 -11.33
CA THR A 60 -2.23 -30.06 -10.87
C THR A 60 -2.31 -30.30 -9.36
N ALA A 61 -2.63 -29.28 -8.57
CA ALA A 61 -2.85 -29.42 -7.13
C ALA A 61 -4.23 -30.05 -6.82
N PRO A 62 -4.32 -30.96 -5.82
CA PRO A 62 -5.59 -31.50 -5.35
C PRO A 62 -6.55 -30.40 -4.90
N GLU A 63 -6.12 -29.57 -3.93
CA GLU A 63 -6.91 -28.51 -3.29
C GLU A 63 -6.78 -27.14 -4.00
N GLY A 64 -6.53 -27.13 -5.32
CA GLY A 64 -6.33 -25.90 -6.07
C GLY A 64 -7.60 -25.06 -6.22
N GLU A 65 -7.53 -23.75 -5.95
CA GLU A 65 -8.61 -22.83 -6.29
C GLU A 65 -8.71 -22.64 -7.82
N ARG A 66 -9.87 -22.99 -8.39
CA ARG A 66 -10.08 -23.00 -9.86
C ARG A 66 -11.09 -21.97 -10.35
N ALA A 67 -11.55 -21.07 -9.48
CA ALA A 67 -12.38 -19.93 -9.82
C ALA A 67 -11.60 -18.63 -9.64
N TRP A 68 -11.44 -17.86 -10.71
CA TRP A 68 -10.54 -16.71 -10.79
C TRP A 68 -11.26 -15.46 -11.26
N SER A 69 -10.95 -14.33 -10.65
CA SER A 69 -11.36 -13.00 -11.08
C SER A 69 -10.14 -12.21 -11.54
N ILE A 70 -9.99 -12.03 -12.84
CA ILE A 70 -8.93 -11.21 -13.42
C ILE A 70 -9.40 -9.75 -13.43
N THR A 71 -8.82 -8.94 -12.55
CA THR A 71 -9.18 -7.53 -12.37
C THR A 71 -8.05 -6.63 -12.88
N GLY A 72 -8.34 -5.72 -13.79
CA GLY A 72 -7.34 -4.76 -14.26
C GLY A 72 -7.91 -3.74 -15.24
N PRO A 73 -7.25 -2.60 -15.47
CA PRO A 73 -7.79 -1.54 -16.32
C PRO A 73 -8.12 -2.05 -17.73
N TYR A 74 -9.09 -1.42 -18.39
CA TYR A 74 -9.36 -1.67 -19.81
C TYR A 74 -8.07 -1.50 -20.63
N GLY A 75 -7.90 -2.34 -21.66
CA GLY A 75 -6.72 -2.28 -22.51
C GLY A 75 -5.43 -2.60 -21.76
N GLY A 76 -5.45 -3.57 -20.85
CA GLY A 76 -4.26 -4.08 -20.19
C GLY A 76 -4.12 -5.58 -20.43
N GLY A 77 -4.27 -6.06 -21.65
CA GLY A 77 -3.91 -7.44 -22.03
C GLY A 77 -4.86 -8.56 -21.61
N LYS A 78 -5.73 -8.36 -20.59
CA LYS A 78 -6.57 -9.42 -19.98
C LYS A 78 -7.22 -10.39 -20.97
N SER A 79 -8.02 -9.89 -21.91
CA SER A 79 -8.74 -10.73 -22.88
C SER A 79 -7.78 -11.41 -23.86
N ALA A 80 -6.67 -10.77 -24.24
CA ALA A 80 -5.66 -11.36 -25.10
C ALA A 80 -4.90 -12.49 -24.37
N SER A 81 -4.58 -12.31 -23.09
CA SER A 81 -3.97 -13.36 -22.27
C SER A 81 -4.94 -14.50 -21.99
N ALA A 82 -6.22 -14.21 -21.75
CA ALA A 82 -7.23 -15.26 -21.61
C ALA A 82 -7.42 -16.05 -22.91
N LEU A 83 -7.37 -15.40 -24.07
CA LEU A 83 -7.38 -16.07 -25.37
C LEU A 83 -6.17 -16.99 -25.54
N PHE A 84 -4.98 -16.49 -25.22
CA PHE A 84 -3.75 -17.28 -25.26
C PHE A 84 -3.82 -18.52 -24.36
N VAL A 85 -4.31 -18.37 -23.12
CA VAL A 85 -4.51 -19.50 -22.21
C VAL A 85 -5.58 -20.46 -22.72
N ALA A 86 -6.66 -19.97 -23.33
CA ALA A 86 -7.67 -20.84 -23.95
C ALA A 86 -7.07 -21.71 -25.06
N HIS A 87 -6.16 -21.18 -25.88
CA HIS A 87 -5.43 -21.97 -26.87
C HIS A 87 -4.48 -22.98 -26.23
N LEU A 88 -3.79 -22.62 -25.14
CA LEU A 88 -2.98 -23.59 -24.37
C LEU A 88 -3.85 -24.72 -23.81
N ALA A 89 -5.00 -24.38 -23.22
CA ALA A 89 -5.94 -25.34 -22.65
C ALA A 89 -6.54 -26.28 -23.73
N ARG A 90 -6.72 -25.78 -24.95
CA ARG A 90 -7.13 -26.57 -26.13
C ARG A 90 -6.02 -27.51 -26.65
N GLY A 91 -4.79 -27.36 -26.20
CA GLY A 91 -3.63 -28.14 -26.67
C GLY A 91 -2.99 -27.58 -27.95
N SER A 92 -3.03 -26.26 -28.17
CA SER A 92 -2.40 -25.63 -29.34
C SER A 92 -0.86 -25.64 -29.25
N ASP A 93 -0.21 -26.34 -30.19
CA ASP A 93 1.25 -26.32 -30.33
C ASP A 93 1.80 -24.91 -30.57
N ALA A 94 1.06 -24.07 -31.31
CA ALA A 94 1.46 -22.70 -31.61
C ALA A 94 1.42 -21.79 -30.37
N ALA A 95 0.51 -22.04 -29.43
CA ALA A 95 0.48 -21.34 -28.15
C ALA A 95 1.59 -21.85 -27.23
N LEU A 96 1.83 -23.17 -27.22
CA LEU A 96 2.86 -23.80 -26.41
C LEU A 96 4.27 -23.40 -26.86
N ALA A 97 4.53 -23.30 -28.17
CA ALA A 97 5.79 -22.82 -28.71
C ALA A 97 6.07 -21.36 -28.30
N ARG A 98 5.06 -20.49 -28.36
CA ARG A 98 5.18 -19.09 -27.87
C ARG A 98 5.47 -19.03 -26.37
N LEU A 99 4.89 -19.93 -25.57
CA LEU A 99 5.20 -20.04 -24.15
C LEU A 99 6.64 -20.54 -23.93
N ASP A 100 7.08 -21.51 -24.72
CA ASP A 100 8.42 -22.10 -24.65
C ASP A 100 9.52 -21.07 -24.98
N ASP A 101 9.29 -20.28 -26.02
CA ASP A 101 10.15 -19.15 -26.41
C ASP A 101 10.27 -18.11 -25.29
N ALA A 102 9.21 -17.92 -24.50
CA ALA A 102 9.16 -16.94 -23.42
C ALA A 102 9.67 -17.48 -22.06
N ASP A 103 9.36 -18.75 -21.74
CA ASP A 103 9.66 -19.45 -20.49
C ASP A 103 9.51 -20.98 -20.68
N ALA A 104 10.60 -21.63 -21.10
CA ALA A 104 10.63 -23.08 -21.37
C ALA A 104 10.28 -23.95 -20.14
N ALA A 105 10.60 -23.49 -18.93
CA ALA A 105 10.27 -24.23 -17.70
C ALA A 105 8.75 -24.19 -17.47
N LEU A 106 8.14 -23.02 -17.61
CA LEU A 106 6.69 -22.86 -17.51
C LEU A 106 5.96 -23.58 -18.65
N ALA A 107 6.52 -23.66 -19.85
CA ALA A 107 5.96 -24.44 -20.93
C ALA A 107 5.90 -25.94 -20.60
N ALA A 108 6.88 -26.47 -19.86
CA ALA A 108 6.84 -27.84 -19.36
C ALA A 108 5.73 -28.05 -18.33
N GLU A 109 5.57 -27.13 -17.37
CA GLU A 109 4.48 -27.16 -16.38
C GLU A 109 3.11 -27.08 -17.05
N ALA A 110 2.94 -26.17 -18.01
CA ALA A 110 1.69 -26.01 -18.77
C ALA A 110 1.37 -27.25 -19.59
N ARG A 111 2.38 -27.91 -20.18
CA ARG A 111 2.20 -29.16 -20.93
C ARG A 111 1.71 -30.30 -20.03
N GLU A 112 2.13 -30.34 -18.78
CA GLU A 112 1.62 -31.32 -17.80
C GLU A 112 0.19 -30.99 -17.38
N ALA A 113 -0.08 -29.73 -17.02
CA ALA A 113 -1.41 -29.29 -16.58
C ALA A 113 -2.49 -29.41 -17.67
N PHE A 114 -2.12 -29.17 -18.93
CA PHE A 114 -2.99 -29.26 -20.10
C PHE A 114 -2.67 -30.49 -20.97
N ALA A 115 -2.24 -31.61 -20.34
CA ALA A 115 -1.88 -32.83 -21.06
C ALA A 115 -3.04 -33.42 -21.89
N ALA A 116 -4.28 -33.16 -21.49
CA ALA A 116 -5.49 -33.51 -22.21
C ALA A 116 -6.26 -32.24 -22.65
N PRO A 117 -6.80 -32.19 -23.88
CA PRO A 117 -7.51 -31.01 -24.38
C PRO A 117 -8.75 -30.67 -23.54
N PHE A 118 -8.79 -29.44 -23.02
CA PHE A 118 -9.98 -28.85 -22.43
C PHE A 118 -10.90 -28.30 -23.53
N CYS A 119 -12.19 -28.20 -23.24
CA CYS A 119 -13.15 -27.44 -24.03
C CYS A 119 -13.16 -25.99 -23.53
N PRO A 120 -12.67 -25.01 -24.31
CA PRO A 120 -12.78 -23.61 -23.95
C PRO A 120 -14.22 -23.15 -24.13
N VAL A 121 -14.85 -22.67 -23.05
CA VAL A 121 -16.18 -22.06 -23.08
C VAL A 121 -15.99 -20.56 -22.98
N LEU A 122 -16.06 -19.85 -24.11
CA LEU A 122 -15.73 -18.43 -24.20
C LEU A 122 -17.01 -17.61 -24.27
N ILE A 123 -17.17 -16.67 -23.35
CA ILE A 123 -18.37 -15.82 -23.22
C ILE A 123 -17.94 -14.37 -23.17
N VAL A 124 -18.51 -13.53 -24.03
CA VAL A 124 -18.36 -12.07 -23.95
C VAL A 124 -19.61 -11.46 -23.32
N GLY A 125 -19.44 -10.82 -22.18
CA GLY A 125 -20.51 -10.20 -21.41
C GLY A 125 -21.30 -9.15 -22.22
N ALA A 126 -22.62 -9.22 -22.08
CA ALA A 126 -23.59 -8.26 -22.59
C ALA A 126 -24.57 -7.88 -21.48
N ARG A 127 -25.40 -6.85 -21.69
CA ARG A 127 -26.43 -6.45 -20.70
C ARG A 127 -27.65 -7.35 -20.80
N ARG A 128 -27.53 -8.56 -20.25
CA ARG A 128 -28.57 -9.60 -20.24
C ARG A 128 -28.40 -10.52 -19.01
N PRO A 129 -29.36 -11.43 -18.73
CA PRO A 129 -29.22 -12.41 -17.65
C PRO A 129 -27.95 -13.27 -17.80
N LEU A 130 -27.32 -13.60 -16.68
CA LEU A 130 -26.07 -14.35 -16.64
C LEU A 130 -26.28 -15.83 -17.01
N ALA A 131 -27.37 -16.47 -16.58
CA ALA A 131 -27.73 -17.83 -16.95
C ALA A 131 -27.95 -17.99 -18.46
N GLU A 132 -28.59 -16.99 -19.09
CA GLU A 132 -28.75 -16.95 -20.55
C GLU A 132 -27.39 -16.87 -21.26
N ALA A 133 -26.50 -15.96 -20.80
CA ALA A 133 -25.18 -15.80 -21.39
C ALA A 133 -24.30 -17.06 -21.25
N LEU A 134 -24.41 -17.77 -20.12
CA LEU A 134 -23.71 -19.03 -19.86
C LEU A 134 -24.20 -20.15 -20.79
N LEU A 135 -25.52 -20.33 -20.93
CA LEU A 135 -26.09 -21.38 -21.77
C LEU A 135 -25.74 -21.19 -23.25
N ASP A 136 -25.87 -19.97 -23.76
CA ASP A 136 -25.50 -19.64 -25.15
C ASP A 136 -24.01 -19.94 -25.41
N GLY A 137 -23.14 -19.51 -24.50
CA GLY A 137 -21.70 -19.73 -24.63
C GLY A 137 -21.34 -21.21 -24.55
N LEU A 138 -22.01 -21.96 -23.66
CA LEU A 138 -21.84 -23.41 -23.54
C LEU A 138 -22.27 -24.12 -24.83
N ALA A 139 -23.46 -23.80 -25.36
CA ALA A 139 -23.98 -24.39 -26.59
C ALA A 139 -23.04 -24.17 -27.77
N GLN A 140 -22.62 -22.93 -28.01
CA GLN A 140 -21.69 -22.58 -29.10
C GLN A 140 -20.34 -23.28 -28.96
N SER A 141 -19.78 -23.29 -27.75
CA SER A 141 -18.45 -23.86 -27.49
C SER A 141 -18.44 -25.39 -27.60
N LEU A 142 -19.49 -26.05 -27.10
CA LEU A 142 -19.65 -27.51 -27.21
C LEU A 142 -19.91 -27.94 -28.64
N SER A 143 -20.72 -27.20 -29.39
CA SER A 143 -20.96 -27.47 -30.82
C SER A 143 -19.65 -27.43 -31.60
N ALA A 144 -18.86 -26.36 -31.47
CA ALA A 144 -17.57 -26.24 -32.13
C ALA A 144 -16.56 -27.31 -31.66
N PHE A 145 -16.57 -27.67 -30.37
CA PHE A 145 -15.69 -28.74 -29.88
C PHE A 145 -16.11 -30.14 -30.36
N ALA A 146 -17.41 -30.39 -30.51
CA ALA A 146 -17.93 -31.63 -31.05
C ALA A 146 -17.52 -31.82 -32.52
N GLU A 147 -17.53 -30.74 -33.32
CA GLU A 147 -17.03 -30.77 -34.69
C GLU A 147 -15.54 -31.15 -34.76
N ASP A 148 -14.71 -30.55 -33.89
CA ASP A 148 -13.27 -30.83 -33.85
C ASP A 148 -12.93 -32.25 -33.34
N THR A 149 -13.71 -32.76 -32.38
CA THR A 149 -13.46 -34.07 -31.75
C THR A 149 -14.22 -35.22 -32.39
N GLY A 150 -15.23 -34.94 -33.20
CA GLY A 150 -16.14 -35.93 -33.79
C GLY A 150 -17.05 -36.63 -32.76
N ALA A 151 -17.34 -35.98 -31.62
CA ALA A 151 -18.08 -36.58 -30.52
C ALA A 151 -19.58 -36.21 -30.53
N ASP A 152 -20.42 -37.11 -31.04
CA ASP A 152 -21.88 -36.93 -31.13
C ASP A 152 -22.55 -36.60 -29.78
N ALA A 153 -22.02 -37.13 -28.68
CA ALA A 153 -22.52 -36.85 -27.34
C ALA A 153 -22.39 -35.36 -26.96
N LEU A 154 -21.30 -34.70 -27.38
CA LEU A 154 -21.09 -33.27 -27.13
C LEU A 154 -22.00 -32.41 -28.01
N ALA A 155 -22.26 -32.82 -29.25
CA ALA A 155 -23.23 -32.15 -30.12
C ALA A 155 -24.66 -32.22 -29.54
N ALA A 156 -25.06 -33.37 -29.00
CA ALA A 156 -26.35 -33.50 -28.34
C ALA A 156 -26.48 -32.61 -27.09
N PHE A 157 -25.42 -32.47 -26.30
CA PHE A 157 -25.40 -31.53 -25.17
C PHE A 157 -25.42 -30.07 -25.59
N ALA A 158 -24.82 -29.73 -26.74
CA ALA A 158 -24.90 -28.39 -27.31
C ALA A 158 -26.35 -28.01 -27.67
N ASP A 159 -27.08 -28.93 -28.34
CA ASP A 159 -28.50 -28.75 -28.66
C ASP A 159 -29.38 -28.64 -27.40
N GLU A 160 -29.07 -29.43 -26.37
CA GLU A 160 -29.76 -29.35 -25.07
C GLU A 160 -29.54 -28.00 -24.39
N ALA A 161 -28.30 -27.48 -24.42
CA ALA A 161 -27.97 -26.18 -23.84
C ALA A 161 -28.63 -25.01 -24.58
N ASP A 162 -28.73 -25.06 -25.91
CA ASP A 162 -29.41 -24.05 -26.74
C ASP A 162 -30.93 -24.01 -26.48
N ALA A 163 -31.52 -25.17 -26.19
CA ALA A 163 -32.96 -25.31 -25.89
C ALA A 163 -33.32 -25.11 -24.41
N ALA A 164 -32.32 -24.97 -23.52
CA ALA A 164 -32.51 -24.94 -22.08
C ALA A 164 -33.15 -23.63 -21.58
N ALA A 165 -33.90 -23.73 -20.48
CA ALA A 165 -34.43 -22.53 -19.82
C ALA A 165 -33.30 -21.78 -19.08
N PRO A 166 -33.18 -20.45 -19.22
CA PRO A 166 -32.11 -19.67 -18.60
C PRO A 166 -32.35 -19.49 -17.10
N THR A 167 -32.03 -20.55 -16.34
CA THR A 167 -32.18 -20.63 -14.89
C THR A 167 -30.88 -21.12 -14.26
N ASP A 168 -30.59 -20.66 -13.04
CA ASP A 168 -29.36 -21.00 -12.31
C ASP A 168 -29.15 -22.51 -12.16
N ASP A 169 -30.22 -23.24 -11.84
CA ASP A 169 -30.18 -24.69 -11.61
C ASP A 169 -29.85 -25.43 -12.91
N GLU A 170 -30.46 -25.02 -14.02
CA GLU A 170 -30.28 -25.67 -15.32
C GLU A 170 -28.90 -25.37 -15.91
N ALA A 171 -28.44 -24.13 -15.84
CA ALA A 171 -27.09 -23.75 -16.23
C ALA A 171 -26.05 -24.55 -15.42
N THR A 172 -26.21 -24.62 -14.09
CA THR A 172 -25.29 -25.38 -13.23
C THR A 172 -25.27 -26.88 -13.59
N ARG A 173 -26.45 -27.48 -13.82
CA ARG A 173 -26.56 -28.89 -14.22
C ARG A 173 -25.83 -29.16 -15.53
N LEU A 174 -26.10 -28.36 -16.56
CA LEU A 174 -25.53 -28.54 -17.89
C LEU A 174 -24.02 -28.35 -17.90
N TYR A 175 -23.47 -27.36 -17.18
CA TYR A 175 -22.02 -27.21 -17.06
C TYR A 175 -21.36 -28.42 -16.38
N ARG A 176 -22.01 -29.04 -15.39
CA ARG A 176 -21.51 -30.25 -14.73
C ARG A 176 -21.50 -31.45 -15.66
N GLU A 177 -22.61 -31.68 -16.35
CA GLU A 177 -22.76 -32.81 -17.26
C GLU A 177 -21.83 -32.65 -18.47
N ALA A 178 -21.75 -31.45 -19.05
CA ALA A 178 -20.82 -31.12 -20.12
C ALA A 178 -19.35 -31.35 -19.71
N ALA A 179 -18.94 -30.90 -18.52
CA ALA A 179 -17.58 -31.14 -18.03
C ALA A 179 -17.25 -32.63 -17.95
N ARG A 180 -18.20 -33.43 -17.46
CA ARG A 180 -18.03 -34.88 -17.39
C ARG A 180 -17.94 -35.52 -18.78
N THR A 181 -18.80 -35.12 -19.72
CA THR A 181 -18.77 -35.65 -21.08
C THR A 181 -17.49 -35.26 -21.82
N VAL A 182 -17.00 -34.04 -21.64
CA VAL A 182 -15.69 -33.60 -22.15
C VAL A 182 -14.57 -34.46 -21.57
N HIS A 183 -14.58 -34.69 -20.26
CA HIS A 183 -13.59 -35.53 -19.58
C HIS A 183 -13.61 -36.97 -20.07
N GLU A 184 -14.79 -37.56 -20.27
CA GLU A 184 -14.94 -38.92 -20.83
C GLU A 184 -14.45 -38.99 -22.30
N THR A 185 -14.48 -37.87 -23.04
CA THR A 185 -14.08 -37.79 -24.46
C THR A 185 -12.57 -37.58 -24.63
N THR A 186 -11.97 -36.63 -23.90
CA THR A 186 -10.57 -36.22 -24.12
C THR A 186 -9.66 -36.46 -22.92
N GLY A 187 -10.20 -36.75 -21.74
CA GLY A 187 -9.47 -36.74 -20.47
C GLY A 187 -9.27 -35.34 -19.87
N GLY A 188 -9.67 -34.27 -20.58
CA GLY A 188 -9.60 -32.88 -20.14
C GLY A 188 -10.85 -32.46 -19.36
N GLY A 189 -11.19 -31.18 -19.40
CA GLY A 189 -12.40 -30.64 -18.78
C GLY A 189 -12.86 -29.32 -19.38
N LEU A 190 -13.58 -28.48 -18.64
CA LEU A 190 -14.01 -27.16 -19.13
C LEU A 190 -13.04 -26.06 -18.71
N PHE A 191 -12.68 -25.20 -19.66
CA PHE A 191 -11.97 -23.95 -19.40
C PHE A 191 -12.92 -22.79 -19.74
N VAL A 192 -13.62 -22.27 -18.72
CA VAL A 192 -14.67 -21.27 -18.88
C VAL A 192 -14.09 -19.87 -18.71
N VAL A 193 -14.25 -19.01 -19.71
CA VAL A 193 -13.82 -17.61 -19.67
C VAL A 193 -15.03 -16.70 -19.89
N ILE A 194 -15.33 -15.85 -18.90
CA ILE A 194 -16.36 -14.81 -18.99
C ILE A 194 -15.64 -13.46 -19.08
N ASP A 195 -15.52 -12.93 -20.30
CA ASP A 195 -14.99 -11.59 -20.54
C ASP A 195 -16.07 -10.52 -20.31
N GLU A 196 -15.67 -9.30 -19.95
CA GLU A 196 -16.57 -8.18 -19.70
C GLU A 196 -17.73 -8.54 -18.73
N LEU A 197 -17.44 -9.35 -17.69
CA LEU A 197 -18.42 -9.77 -16.67
C LEU A 197 -19.16 -8.57 -16.06
N GLY A 198 -18.49 -7.42 -15.99
CA GLY A 198 -19.07 -6.16 -15.51
C GLY A 198 -20.38 -5.77 -16.19
N LYS A 199 -20.59 -6.08 -17.48
CA LYS A 199 -21.85 -5.79 -18.19
C LYS A 199 -23.01 -6.68 -17.73
N LEU A 200 -22.73 -7.94 -17.41
CA LEU A 200 -23.71 -8.88 -16.84
C LEU A 200 -24.05 -8.46 -15.41
N LEU A 201 -23.04 -8.06 -14.62
CA LEU A 201 -23.24 -7.48 -13.29
C LEU A 201 -24.05 -6.18 -13.35
N GLU A 202 -23.75 -5.26 -14.28
CA GLU A 202 -24.55 -4.04 -14.49
C GLU A 202 -26.03 -4.38 -14.74
N TYR A 203 -26.31 -5.40 -15.54
CA TYR A 203 -27.67 -5.86 -15.81
C TYR A 203 -28.34 -6.38 -14.53
N ALA A 204 -27.68 -7.27 -13.79
CA ALA A 204 -28.19 -7.81 -12.52
C ALA A 204 -28.43 -6.72 -11.47
N ALA A 205 -27.58 -5.68 -11.44
CA ALA A 205 -27.74 -4.55 -10.53
C ALA A 205 -28.93 -3.64 -10.92
N LEU A 206 -29.24 -3.54 -12.20
CA LEU A 206 -30.39 -2.76 -12.71
C LEU A 206 -31.73 -3.53 -12.59
N HIS A 207 -31.68 -4.86 -12.48
CA HIS A 207 -32.87 -5.73 -12.42
C HIS A 207 -32.79 -6.73 -11.24
N PRO A 208 -32.80 -6.27 -9.97
CA PRO A 208 -32.54 -7.13 -8.83
C PRO A 208 -33.53 -8.28 -8.66
N GLU A 209 -34.78 -8.12 -9.11
CA GLU A 209 -35.82 -9.16 -9.11
C GLU A 209 -35.61 -10.27 -10.14
N GLN A 210 -34.68 -10.08 -11.09
CA GLN A 210 -34.26 -11.06 -12.10
C GLN A 210 -32.77 -11.43 -11.94
N SER A 211 -32.15 -11.07 -10.82
CA SER A 211 -30.73 -11.33 -10.56
C SER A 211 -30.47 -12.82 -10.42
N ASP A 212 -29.67 -13.38 -11.32
CA ASP A 212 -29.23 -14.77 -11.39
C ASP A 212 -27.75 -14.94 -10.96
N LEU A 213 -27.23 -14.02 -10.13
CA LEU A 213 -25.83 -14.05 -9.68
C LEU A 213 -25.44 -15.35 -8.95
N TYR A 214 -26.42 -16.06 -8.39
CA TYR A 214 -26.18 -17.28 -7.63
C TYR A 214 -25.61 -18.41 -8.50
N VAL A 215 -25.84 -18.40 -9.82
CA VAL A 215 -25.20 -19.32 -10.76
C VAL A 215 -23.66 -19.20 -10.74
N LEU A 216 -23.09 -18.01 -10.58
CA LEU A 216 -21.62 -17.84 -10.47
C LEU A 216 -21.06 -18.51 -9.22
N GLN A 217 -21.79 -18.40 -8.10
CA GLN A 217 -21.42 -19.11 -6.87
C GLN A 217 -21.43 -20.62 -7.11
N ARG A 218 -22.49 -21.17 -7.71
CA ARG A 218 -22.60 -22.60 -7.98
C ARG A 218 -21.50 -23.12 -8.91
N LEU A 219 -21.17 -22.36 -9.96
CA LEU A 219 -20.07 -22.68 -10.86
C LEU A 219 -18.70 -22.60 -10.15
N SER A 220 -18.48 -21.62 -9.27
CA SER A 220 -17.25 -21.52 -8.48
C SER A 220 -17.09 -22.69 -7.50
N GLU A 221 -18.18 -23.13 -6.86
CA GLU A 221 -18.20 -24.29 -5.97
C GLU A 221 -17.90 -25.57 -6.75
N GLN A 222 -18.49 -25.72 -7.95
CA GLN A 222 -18.21 -26.86 -8.82
C GLN A 222 -16.75 -26.90 -9.29
N ALA A 223 -16.14 -25.74 -9.58
CA ALA A 223 -14.74 -25.67 -9.96
C ALA A 223 -13.80 -26.19 -8.84
N GLY A 224 -14.17 -25.99 -7.57
CA GLY A 224 -13.40 -26.43 -6.40
C GLY A 224 -13.80 -27.79 -5.80
N ASP A 225 -14.82 -28.48 -6.32
CA ASP A 225 -15.33 -29.71 -5.71
C ASP A 225 -14.61 -30.97 -6.22
N GLU A 226 -13.70 -31.49 -5.39
CA GLU A 226 -12.93 -32.72 -5.62
C GLU A 226 -13.73 -34.02 -5.44
N GLN A 227 -14.95 -33.99 -4.90
CA GLN A 227 -15.68 -35.21 -4.51
C GLN A 227 -16.31 -35.96 -5.69
N HIS A 228 -16.23 -35.41 -6.91
CA HIS A 228 -16.79 -36.04 -8.10
C HIS A 228 -15.84 -37.09 -8.67
N GLN A 229 -16.32 -38.33 -8.80
CA GLN A 229 -15.63 -39.41 -9.54
C GLN A 229 -16.40 -39.75 -10.83
N PRO A 230 -15.74 -39.71 -12.01
CA PRO A 230 -14.38 -39.20 -12.25
C PRO A 230 -14.31 -37.66 -12.06
N PRO A 231 -13.15 -37.12 -11.63
CA PRO A 231 -12.99 -35.68 -11.44
C PRO A 231 -12.94 -35.00 -12.82
N ALA A 232 -14.04 -34.37 -13.21
CA ALA A 232 -14.11 -33.58 -14.43
C ALA A 232 -13.67 -32.15 -14.10
N PRO A 233 -12.44 -31.73 -14.44
CA PRO A 233 -11.91 -30.44 -14.01
C PRO A 233 -12.66 -29.29 -14.67
N VAL A 234 -13.01 -28.28 -13.89
CA VAL A 234 -13.57 -27.01 -14.39
C VAL A 234 -12.70 -25.88 -13.88
N ALA A 235 -12.17 -25.09 -14.79
CA ALA A 235 -11.49 -23.83 -14.49
C ALA A 235 -12.38 -22.68 -14.94
N LEU A 236 -12.76 -21.80 -14.02
CA LEU A 236 -13.61 -20.65 -14.26
C LEU A 236 -12.79 -19.37 -14.13
N VAL A 237 -12.73 -18.59 -15.20
CA VAL A 237 -12.00 -17.32 -15.26
C VAL A 237 -12.99 -16.22 -15.64
N THR A 238 -13.05 -15.17 -14.82
CA THR A 238 -13.88 -13.99 -15.09
C THR A 238 -12.98 -12.78 -15.29
N ILE A 239 -13.36 -11.83 -16.16
CA ILE A 239 -12.55 -10.66 -16.48
C ILE A 239 -13.34 -9.38 -16.17
N LEU A 240 -12.73 -8.49 -15.39
CA LEU A 240 -13.31 -7.24 -14.91
C LEU A 240 -12.37 -6.05 -15.10
N HIS A 241 -12.93 -4.88 -15.37
CA HIS A 241 -12.16 -3.63 -15.50
C HIS A 241 -11.87 -2.93 -14.16
N GLN A 242 -12.68 -3.24 -13.14
CA GLN A 242 -12.66 -2.68 -11.80
C GLN A 242 -13.08 -3.77 -10.81
N ALA A 243 -12.74 -3.59 -9.54
CA ALA A 243 -13.14 -4.51 -8.48
C ALA A 243 -14.66 -4.74 -8.48
N PHE A 244 -15.06 -5.99 -8.26
CA PHE A 244 -16.44 -6.47 -8.24
C PHE A 244 -17.37 -5.60 -7.36
N GLU A 245 -16.87 -5.09 -6.23
CA GLU A 245 -17.60 -4.22 -5.30
C GLU A 245 -18.10 -2.90 -5.91
N ARG A 246 -17.39 -2.36 -6.92
CA ARG A 246 -17.77 -1.07 -7.53
C ARG A 246 -19.07 -1.17 -8.33
N TYR A 247 -19.38 -2.33 -8.88
CA TYR A 247 -20.65 -2.58 -9.57
C TYR A 247 -21.82 -2.67 -8.59
N ALA A 248 -21.56 -3.14 -7.36
CA ALA A 248 -22.55 -3.24 -6.29
C ALA A 248 -22.80 -1.91 -5.56
N GLY A 249 -22.04 -0.84 -5.87
CA GLY A 249 -22.03 0.40 -5.09
C GLY A 249 -23.39 1.12 -4.96
N ARG A 250 -24.31 0.88 -5.90
CA ARG A 250 -25.67 1.47 -5.92
C ARG A 250 -26.74 0.55 -5.34
N LEU A 251 -26.39 -0.68 -4.93
CA LEU A 251 -27.33 -1.67 -4.40
C LEU A 251 -27.62 -1.48 -2.90
N PRO A 252 -28.80 -1.91 -2.41
CA PRO A 252 -29.09 -2.01 -0.98
C PRO A 252 -28.09 -2.90 -0.23
N ALA A 253 -27.91 -2.64 1.08
CA ALA A 253 -26.90 -3.32 1.90
C ALA A 253 -26.98 -4.87 1.84
N ALA A 254 -28.19 -5.44 1.93
CA ALA A 254 -28.38 -6.89 1.88
C ALA A 254 -27.92 -7.52 0.56
N GLN A 255 -28.20 -6.88 -0.58
CA GLN A 255 -27.76 -7.36 -1.90
C GLN A 255 -26.24 -7.19 -2.09
N ARG A 256 -25.65 -6.12 -1.54
CA ARG A 256 -24.18 -5.97 -1.55
C ARG A 256 -23.48 -7.08 -0.76
N GLU A 257 -24.04 -7.49 0.37
CA GLU A 257 -23.50 -8.62 1.15
C GLU A 257 -23.60 -9.95 0.39
N GLU A 258 -24.67 -10.17 -0.37
CA GLU A 258 -24.78 -11.37 -1.24
C GLU A 258 -23.73 -11.36 -2.34
N TRP A 259 -23.51 -10.21 -2.99
CA TRP A 259 -22.49 -10.04 -4.02
C TRP A 259 -21.06 -10.25 -3.47
N GLN A 260 -20.78 -9.74 -2.27
CA GLN A 260 -19.49 -9.97 -1.60
C GLN A 260 -19.24 -11.45 -1.27
N LYS A 261 -20.29 -12.22 -0.93
CA LYS A 261 -20.17 -13.67 -0.72
C LYS A 261 -19.82 -14.41 -2.00
N VAL A 262 -20.37 -13.98 -3.15
CA VAL A 262 -20.02 -14.56 -4.45
C VAL A 262 -18.57 -14.22 -4.80
N GLN A 263 -18.17 -12.96 -4.68
CA GLN A 263 -16.80 -12.52 -4.96
C GLN A 263 -15.76 -13.25 -4.10
N GLY A 264 -16.05 -13.48 -2.80
CA GLY A 264 -15.13 -14.16 -1.89
C GLY A 264 -14.81 -15.62 -2.24
N ARG A 265 -15.43 -16.18 -3.29
CA ARG A 265 -15.17 -17.54 -3.82
C ARG A 265 -14.25 -17.54 -5.04
N PHE A 266 -13.84 -16.37 -5.51
CA PHE A 266 -12.91 -16.23 -6.62
C PHE A 266 -11.56 -15.75 -6.09
N GLU A 267 -10.48 -16.37 -6.55
CA GLU A 267 -9.14 -15.83 -6.35
C GLU A 267 -8.99 -14.56 -7.22
N ASP A 268 -8.70 -13.43 -6.60
CA ASP A 268 -8.50 -12.17 -7.33
C ASP A 268 -7.07 -12.10 -7.91
N PHE A 269 -6.99 -12.00 -9.23
CA PHE A 269 -5.75 -11.84 -9.97
C PHE A 269 -5.68 -10.42 -10.53
N ALA A 270 -4.89 -9.56 -9.88
CA ALA A 270 -4.63 -8.22 -10.37
C ALA A 270 -3.80 -8.27 -11.66
N PHE A 271 -4.42 -7.93 -12.78
CA PHE A 271 -3.79 -7.87 -14.10
C PHE A 271 -3.31 -6.45 -14.38
N VAL A 272 -2.12 -6.13 -13.90
CA VAL A 272 -1.41 -4.88 -14.17
C VAL A 272 -0.01 -5.23 -14.62
N GLU A 273 0.31 -4.92 -15.87
CA GLU A 273 1.65 -5.16 -16.39
C GLU A 273 2.68 -4.24 -15.69
N PRO A 274 3.85 -4.77 -15.30
CA PRO A 274 4.97 -3.96 -14.86
C PRO A 274 5.45 -2.95 -15.93
N ALA A 275 6.16 -1.90 -15.51
CA ALA A 275 6.57 -0.82 -16.41
C ALA A 275 7.69 -1.27 -17.39
N ASP A 276 8.58 -2.13 -16.92
CA ASP A 276 9.60 -2.85 -17.68
C ASP A 276 9.00 -3.75 -18.78
N GLU A 277 7.89 -4.44 -18.49
CA GLU A 277 7.23 -5.26 -19.51
C GLU A 277 6.54 -4.39 -20.59
N THR A 278 6.06 -3.20 -20.21
CA THR A 278 5.52 -2.22 -21.17
C THR A 278 6.62 -1.71 -22.10
N LEU A 279 7.82 -1.47 -21.58
CA LEU A 279 8.99 -1.09 -22.38
C LEU A 279 9.37 -2.21 -23.36
N ARG A 280 9.34 -3.47 -22.92
CA ARG A 280 9.60 -4.63 -23.79
C ARG A 280 8.57 -4.77 -24.91
N LEU A 281 7.28 -4.61 -24.60
CA LEU A 281 6.22 -4.61 -25.60
C LEU A 281 6.40 -3.49 -26.64
N LEU A 282 6.85 -2.31 -26.19
CA LEU A 282 7.14 -1.19 -27.07
C LEU A 282 8.34 -1.48 -27.98
N ALA A 283 9.42 -2.08 -27.45
CA ALA A 283 10.58 -2.51 -28.24
C ALA A 283 10.20 -3.55 -29.32
N GLU A 284 9.29 -4.49 -29.00
CA GLU A 284 8.80 -5.48 -29.97
C GLU A 284 7.84 -4.88 -31.02
N ALA A 285 7.17 -3.77 -30.70
CA ALA A 285 6.16 -3.14 -31.55
C ALA A 285 6.76 -2.22 -32.62
N VAL A 286 7.87 -1.56 -32.30
CA VAL A 286 8.58 -0.69 -33.25
C VAL A 286 9.43 -1.57 -34.16
N ASP A 287 9.22 -1.49 -35.49
CA ASP A 287 10.13 -2.15 -36.43
C ASP A 287 11.35 -1.25 -36.58
N ALA A 288 12.44 -1.63 -35.92
CA ALA A 288 13.74 -1.02 -36.14
C ALA A 288 14.19 -1.39 -37.56
N GLN A 289 13.81 -0.60 -38.56
CA GLN A 289 14.52 -0.67 -39.82
C GLN A 289 15.97 -0.25 -39.55
N PRO A 290 16.97 -1.00 -40.05
CA PRO A 290 18.34 -0.55 -40.02
C PRO A 290 18.42 0.71 -40.90
N ARG A 291 18.39 1.88 -40.28
CA ARG A 291 18.90 3.07 -40.94
C ARG A 291 20.41 2.88 -41.02
N ASP A 292 20.88 2.50 -42.20
CA ASP A 292 22.30 2.47 -42.53
C ASP A 292 22.84 3.90 -42.38
N GLU A 293 23.58 4.15 -41.30
CA GLU A 293 24.94 4.69 -41.27
C GLU A 293 25.36 4.94 -39.80
N GLU A 294 26.28 4.10 -39.33
CA GLU A 294 27.31 4.39 -38.31
C GLU A 294 26.92 5.20 -37.05
N ASN A 295 26.50 4.48 -36.00
CA ASN A 295 27.19 4.48 -34.70
C ASN A 295 27.55 5.82 -33.98
N GLU A 296 26.76 6.88 -34.13
CA GLU A 296 26.69 7.98 -33.14
C GLU A 296 25.51 7.77 -32.15
N GLU A 297 24.61 6.83 -32.45
CA GLU A 297 23.27 6.75 -31.86
C GLU A 297 23.13 5.87 -30.61
N ALA A 298 24.10 4.98 -30.33
CA ALA A 298 24.17 4.17 -29.11
C ALA A 298 24.59 4.98 -27.86
N GLY A 299 25.38 6.05 -28.06
CA GLY A 299 25.83 6.93 -26.97
C GLY A 299 24.71 7.67 -26.26
N SER A 300 23.54 7.82 -26.91
CA SER A 300 22.35 8.45 -26.30
C SER A 300 21.66 7.55 -25.26
N VAL A 301 21.71 6.21 -25.42
CA VAL A 301 21.12 5.29 -24.44
C VAL A 301 21.99 5.24 -23.18
N ASP A 302 23.30 5.07 -23.34
CA ASP A 302 24.24 5.03 -22.21
C ASP A 302 24.26 6.37 -21.48
N ALA A 303 24.32 7.49 -22.20
CA ALA A 303 24.25 8.82 -21.59
C ALA A 303 22.92 9.06 -20.86
N LEU A 304 21.80 8.52 -21.35
CA LEU A 304 20.53 8.58 -20.62
C LEU A 304 20.60 7.77 -19.34
N LEU A 305 21.08 6.52 -19.40
CA LEU A 305 21.18 5.63 -18.25
C LEU A 305 22.12 6.19 -17.16
N ASP A 306 23.18 6.88 -17.55
CA ASP A 306 24.06 7.62 -16.64
C ASP A 306 23.38 8.84 -16.00
N ALA A 307 22.42 9.45 -16.72
CA ALA A 307 21.69 10.64 -16.27
C ALA A 307 20.43 10.34 -15.44
N VAL A 308 20.00 9.08 -15.36
CA VAL A 308 18.76 8.67 -14.67
C VAL A 308 19.03 7.72 -13.50
N ARG A 309 18.08 7.64 -12.57
CA ARG A 309 18.07 6.57 -11.56
C ARG A 309 16.94 5.62 -11.86
N LEU A 310 17.28 4.47 -12.45
CA LEU A 310 16.30 3.43 -12.71
C LEU A 310 15.70 2.91 -11.39
N PRO A 311 14.39 2.65 -11.33
CA PRO A 311 13.78 2.03 -10.17
C PRO A 311 14.40 0.65 -9.86
N PRO A 312 14.45 0.19 -8.59
CA PRO A 312 15.21 -1.00 -8.18
C PRO A 312 14.79 -2.33 -8.83
N HIS A 313 13.61 -2.39 -9.46
CA HIS A 313 13.07 -3.58 -10.11
C HIS A 313 13.46 -3.68 -11.60
N PHE A 314 14.07 -2.65 -12.18
CA PHE A 314 14.55 -2.69 -13.55
C PHE A 314 15.93 -3.37 -13.59
N ASP A 315 16.08 -4.32 -14.52
CA ASP A 315 17.39 -4.82 -14.91
C ASP A 315 18.04 -3.87 -15.93
N ALA A 316 19.19 -3.30 -15.59
CA ALA A 316 19.84 -2.27 -16.39
C ALA A 316 20.24 -2.78 -17.78
N GLU A 317 20.70 -4.03 -17.89
CA GLU A 317 21.09 -4.63 -19.17
C GLU A 317 19.87 -4.84 -20.08
N GLN A 318 18.78 -5.40 -19.52
CA GLN A 318 17.53 -5.55 -20.24
C GLN A 318 16.95 -4.20 -20.69
N VAL A 319 17.00 -3.17 -19.83
CA VAL A 319 16.53 -1.83 -20.17
C VAL A 319 17.34 -1.26 -21.32
N GLN A 320 18.67 -1.30 -21.25
CA GLN A 320 19.56 -0.80 -22.30
C GLN A 320 19.24 -1.45 -23.65
N ARG A 321 19.05 -2.78 -23.67
CA ARG A 321 18.64 -3.51 -24.87
C ARG A 321 17.29 -3.03 -25.40
N CYS A 322 16.25 -2.98 -24.57
CA CYS A 322 14.92 -2.56 -25.01
C CYS A 322 14.90 -1.11 -25.50
N LEU A 323 15.67 -0.20 -24.89
CA LEU A 323 15.78 1.19 -25.34
C LEU A 323 16.47 1.31 -26.69
N THR A 324 17.44 0.44 -26.97
CA THR A 324 18.12 0.37 -28.26
C THR A 324 17.20 -0.18 -29.34
N GLU A 325 16.46 -1.25 -29.03
CA GLU A 325 15.49 -1.87 -29.94
C GLU A 325 14.27 -0.97 -30.23
N ALA A 326 13.91 -0.08 -29.30
CA ALA A 326 12.79 0.85 -29.46
C ALA A 326 13.08 2.07 -30.35
N LEU A 327 14.32 2.27 -30.82
CA LEU A 327 14.65 3.36 -31.75
C LEU A 327 13.81 3.24 -33.04
N PRO A 328 13.28 4.34 -33.60
CA PRO A 328 13.65 5.75 -33.39
C PRO A 328 12.87 6.50 -32.28
N LEU A 329 12.16 5.81 -31.37
CA LEU A 329 11.66 6.48 -30.16
C LEU A 329 12.84 6.91 -29.29
N SER A 330 12.86 8.15 -28.80
CA SER A 330 13.95 8.57 -27.93
C SER A 330 13.95 7.73 -26.64
N PRO A 331 15.12 7.39 -26.08
CA PRO A 331 15.20 6.57 -24.85
C PRO A 331 14.37 7.14 -23.68
N ALA A 332 14.31 8.47 -23.56
CA ALA A 332 13.47 9.14 -22.57
C ALA A 332 11.97 8.93 -22.82
N VAL A 333 11.51 8.95 -24.08
CA VAL A 333 10.11 8.65 -24.43
C VAL A 333 9.79 7.19 -24.11
N SER A 334 10.65 6.24 -24.51
CA SER A 334 10.44 4.81 -24.29
C SER A 334 10.27 4.47 -22.80
N LEU A 335 11.04 5.12 -21.91
CA LEU A 335 10.87 4.99 -20.45
C LEU A 335 9.63 5.73 -19.92
N ALA A 336 9.29 6.90 -20.47
CA ALA A 336 8.18 7.73 -19.97
C ALA A 336 6.80 7.18 -20.35
N VAL A 337 6.66 6.62 -21.55
CA VAL A 337 5.39 6.31 -22.21
C VAL A 337 4.52 5.33 -21.42
N GLY A 338 5.10 4.25 -20.87
CA GLY A 338 4.35 3.27 -20.08
C GLY A 338 3.75 3.86 -18.79
N PRO A 339 4.56 4.45 -17.90
CA PRO A 339 4.08 5.14 -16.69
C PRO A 339 3.11 6.30 -17.00
N LEU A 340 3.33 7.00 -18.10
CA LEU A 340 2.49 8.10 -18.55
C LEU A 340 1.10 7.63 -18.99
N PHE A 341 0.98 6.64 -19.88
CA PHE A 341 -0.32 6.13 -20.29
C PHE A 341 -1.07 5.45 -19.15
N ARG A 342 -0.37 4.86 -18.18
CA ARG A 342 -0.99 4.37 -16.94
C ARG A 342 -1.66 5.45 -16.12
N ARG A 343 -1.06 6.64 -16.09
CA ARG A 343 -1.58 7.78 -15.35
C ARG A 343 -2.73 8.45 -16.09
N LEU A 344 -2.70 8.44 -17.43
CA LEU A 344 -3.60 9.21 -18.29
C LEU A 344 -4.82 8.41 -18.78
N ALA A 345 -4.66 7.13 -19.08
CA ALA A 345 -5.63 6.38 -19.86
C ALA A 345 -5.46 4.85 -19.73
N GLN A 346 -6.15 4.11 -20.60
CA GLN A 346 -6.11 2.65 -20.70
C GLN A 346 -4.74 2.21 -21.26
N ASN A 347 -3.88 1.64 -20.41
CA ASN A 347 -2.45 1.39 -20.64
C ASN A 347 -2.07 1.04 -22.09
N GLU A 348 -2.48 -0.12 -22.59
CA GLU A 348 -2.02 -0.66 -23.88
C GLU A 348 -2.81 -0.10 -25.06
N ARG A 349 -4.13 0.12 -24.94
CA ARG A 349 -4.91 0.71 -26.05
C ARG A 349 -4.39 2.10 -26.43
N SER A 350 -3.97 2.88 -25.43
CA SER A 350 -3.42 4.23 -25.63
C SER A 350 -2.00 4.16 -26.20
N LEU A 351 -1.20 3.19 -25.74
CA LEU A 351 0.12 2.90 -26.30
C LEU A 351 0.04 2.51 -27.79
N PHE A 352 -0.90 1.62 -28.15
CA PHE A 352 -1.10 1.20 -29.54
C PHE A 352 -1.68 2.30 -30.41
N ALA A 353 -2.60 3.12 -29.88
CA ALA A 353 -3.11 4.28 -30.61
C ALA A 353 -1.97 5.26 -30.92
N PHE A 354 -1.15 5.56 -29.92
CA PHE A 354 0.04 6.40 -30.05
C PHE A 354 1.01 5.89 -31.11
N LEU A 355 1.27 4.58 -31.15
CA LEU A 355 2.18 3.99 -32.12
C LEU A 355 1.55 3.95 -33.52
N ALA A 356 0.35 3.37 -33.67
CA ALA A 356 -0.15 2.85 -34.94
C ALA A 356 -1.42 3.51 -35.51
N ALA A 357 -2.12 4.38 -34.78
CA ALA A 357 -3.44 4.86 -35.22
C ALA A 357 -3.40 6.04 -36.21
N GLY A 358 -2.22 6.54 -36.59
CA GLY A 358 -2.10 7.73 -37.46
C GLY A 358 -2.74 8.97 -36.84
N GLU A 359 -2.84 9.02 -35.51
CA GLU A 359 -3.39 10.16 -34.79
C GLU A 359 -2.45 11.37 -34.92
N PRO A 360 -2.97 12.62 -34.99
CA PRO A 360 -2.14 13.80 -35.10
C PRO A 360 -1.08 13.87 -33.99
N HIS A 361 0.15 14.17 -34.37
CA HIS A 361 1.33 14.19 -33.50
C HIS A 361 1.72 12.84 -32.90
N GLY A 362 1.01 11.74 -33.20
CA GLY A 362 1.41 10.39 -32.79
C GLY A 362 2.71 9.94 -33.44
N PHE A 363 3.27 8.82 -32.99
CA PHE A 363 4.56 8.32 -33.48
C PHE A 363 4.56 8.11 -35.00
N GLY A 364 3.57 7.37 -35.52
CA GLY A 364 3.42 7.13 -36.95
C GLY A 364 3.22 8.41 -37.76
N ASP A 365 2.47 9.40 -37.24
CA ASP A 365 2.24 10.68 -37.93
C ASP A 365 3.50 11.54 -37.99
N VAL A 366 4.29 11.61 -36.91
CA VAL A 366 5.52 12.43 -36.89
C VAL A 366 6.64 11.79 -37.70
N MET A 367 6.79 10.46 -37.63
CA MET A 367 7.89 9.75 -38.29
C MET A 367 7.68 9.53 -39.80
N SER A 368 6.45 9.66 -40.30
CA SER A 368 6.13 9.50 -41.72
C SER A 368 6.16 10.81 -42.54
N ARG A 369 6.44 11.96 -41.91
CA ARG A 369 6.54 13.25 -42.61
C ARG A 369 7.85 13.40 -43.37
N ASP A 370 7.83 14.20 -44.45
CA ASP A 370 9.04 14.51 -45.24
C ASP A 370 10.11 15.25 -44.41
N ASP A 371 9.70 16.00 -43.39
CA ASP A 371 10.56 16.73 -42.45
C ASP A 371 10.73 15.99 -41.11
N ALA A 372 10.54 14.66 -41.10
CA ALA A 372 10.58 13.86 -39.88
C ALA A 372 11.91 14.05 -39.11
N PRO A 373 11.83 14.28 -37.80
CA PRO A 373 13.02 14.38 -36.96
C PRO A 373 13.73 13.02 -36.89
N PRO A 374 15.04 13.00 -36.55
CA PRO A 374 15.78 11.74 -36.40
C PRO A 374 15.17 10.84 -35.32
N ARG A 375 14.57 11.45 -34.28
CA ARG A 375 13.95 10.75 -33.15
C ARG A 375 12.61 11.36 -32.76
N TYR A 376 11.71 10.50 -32.29
CA TYR A 376 10.50 10.94 -31.62
C TYR A 376 10.81 11.30 -30.16
N ARG A 377 10.73 12.59 -29.82
CA ARG A 377 11.13 13.16 -28.52
C ARG A 377 9.94 13.46 -27.60
N LEU A 378 10.25 13.85 -26.36
CA LEU A 378 9.28 14.19 -25.33
C LEU A 378 8.40 15.42 -25.69
N ASP A 379 8.92 16.36 -26.49
CA ASP A 379 8.14 17.50 -27.00
C ASP A 379 7.07 17.08 -28.02
N HIS A 380 7.32 16.05 -28.83
CA HIS A 380 6.26 15.49 -29.69
C HIS A 380 5.23 14.74 -28.86
N LEU A 381 5.68 13.97 -27.83
CA LEU A 381 4.78 13.29 -26.90
C LEU A 381 3.86 14.28 -26.19
N HIS A 382 4.39 15.44 -25.77
CA HIS A 382 3.58 16.54 -25.25
C HIS A 382 2.45 16.93 -26.20
N ASP A 383 2.78 17.24 -27.45
CA ASP A 383 1.82 17.72 -28.43
C ASP A 383 0.76 16.65 -28.78
N TYR A 384 1.17 15.38 -28.84
CA TYR A 384 0.24 14.26 -28.97
C TYR A 384 -0.75 14.19 -27.80
N LEU A 385 -0.28 14.31 -26.55
CA LEU A 385 -1.18 14.22 -25.39
C LEU A 385 -2.16 15.38 -25.33
N VAL A 386 -1.71 16.60 -25.64
CA VAL A 386 -2.58 17.78 -25.72
C VAL A 386 -3.63 17.59 -26.83
N GLY A 387 -3.22 17.10 -28.00
CA GLY A 387 -4.11 16.86 -29.15
C GLY A 387 -5.09 15.71 -28.94
N ALA A 388 -4.63 14.57 -28.44
CA ALA A 388 -5.41 13.34 -28.30
C ALA A 388 -6.34 13.36 -27.08
N LEU A 389 -5.93 13.96 -25.96
CA LEU A 389 -6.70 13.94 -24.72
C LEU A 389 -7.53 15.21 -24.49
N GLY A 390 -7.34 16.27 -25.30
CA GLY A 390 -7.79 17.65 -25.07
C GLY A 390 -9.18 17.84 -24.42
N ALA A 391 -10.23 17.15 -24.86
CA ALA A 391 -11.59 17.30 -24.30
C ALA A 391 -11.94 16.33 -23.15
N THR A 392 -11.13 15.29 -22.93
CA THR A 392 -11.39 14.18 -21.99
C THR A 392 -10.61 14.27 -20.67
N LEU A 393 -9.75 15.28 -20.50
CA LEU A 393 -8.93 15.52 -19.30
C LEU A 393 -9.78 16.08 -18.13
N PHE A 394 -10.69 15.26 -17.59
CA PHE A 394 -11.49 15.58 -16.39
C PHE A 394 -10.75 15.21 -15.08
N ASP A 395 -9.47 15.57 -14.96
CA ASP A 395 -8.75 15.56 -13.68
C ASP A 395 -8.16 16.96 -13.42
N GLU A 396 -8.55 17.59 -12.30
CA GLU A 396 -8.23 18.99 -11.95
C GLU A 396 -6.72 19.29 -11.91
N ARG A 397 -5.88 18.28 -11.65
CA ARG A 397 -4.41 18.45 -11.61
C ARG A 397 -3.78 18.52 -13.00
N MET A 398 -4.38 17.86 -13.98
CA MET A 398 -3.79 17.69 -15.29
C MET A 398 -4.04 18.88 -16.21
N ASN A 399 -5.25 19.44 -16.17
CA ASN A 399 -5.54 20.71 -16.84
C ASN A 399 -4.63 21.83 -16.35
N ARG A 400 -4.19 21.77 -15.08
CA ARG A 400 -3.35 22.80 -14.50
C ARG A 400 -1.95 22.80 -15.11
N LEU A 401 -1.26 21.67 -15.17
CA LEU A 401 0.10 21.60 -15.70
C LEU A 401 0.16 21.97 -17.19
N TRP A 402 -0.83 21.53 -17.98
CA TRP A 402 -0.90 21.90 -19.39
C TRP A 402 -1.22 23.38 -19.57
N ALA A 403 -2.19 23.92 -18.82
CA ALA A 403 -2.47 25.35 -18.82
C ALA A 403 -1.26 26.19 -18.34
N GLU A 404 -0.49 25.68 -17.37
CA GLU A 404 0.75 26.29 -16.90
C GLU A 404 1.82 26.32 -17.98
N THR A 405 1.97 25.22 -18.73
CA THR A 405 2.92 25.10 -19.82
C THR A 405 2.54 26.02 -20.98
N ASP A 406 1.25 26.08 -21.35
CA ASP A 406 0.74 27.00 -22.38
C ASP A 406 0.90 28.47 -21.95
N ALA A 407 0.59 28.80 -20.70
CA ALA A 407 0.78 30.15 -20.17
C ALA A 407 2.27 30.53 -20.08
N ALA A 408 3.15 29.57 -19.78
CA ALA A 408 4.59 29.76 -19.81
C ALA A 408 5.09 30.01 -21.24
N LEU A 409 4.67 29.20 -22.22
CA LEU A 409 5.00 29.40 -23.65
C LEU A 409 4.53 30.78 -24.14
N ALA A 410 3.33 31.21 -23.79
CA ALA A 410 2.77 32.50 -24.20
C ALA A 410 3.50 33.73 -23.65
N ARG A 411 4.30 33.57 -22.57
CA ARG A 411 5.08 34.66 -21.95
C ARG A 411 6.49 34.81 -22.52
N LEU A 412 6.99 33.81 -23.24
CA LEU A 412 8.32 33.90 -23.82
C LEU A 412 8.34 34.91 -24.96
N GLU A 413 9.23 35.90 -24.86
CA GLU A 413 9.47 36.86 -25.94
C GLU A 413 10.43 36.23 -26.97
N ALA A 414 9.94 35.97 -28.19
CA ALA A 414 10.71 35.36 -29.28
C ALA A 414 11.46 34.07 -28.90
N PRO A 415 10.75 33.02 -28.40
CA PRO A 415 11.38 31.77 -28.02
C PRO A 415 12.05 31.09 -29.22
N SER A 416 13.22 30.48 -28.98
CA SER A 416 13.81 29.55 -29.96
C SER A 416 13.08 28.21 -29.91
N ALA A 417 13.22 27.40 -30.97
CA ALA A 417 12.66 26.04 -31.00
C ALA A 417 13.18 25.16 -29.84
N LEU A 418 14.40 25.41 -29.35
CA LEU A 418 14.96 24.71 -28.20
C LEU A 418 14.31 25.15 -26.87
N ASP A 419 13.95 26.44 -26.74
CA ASP A 419 13.29 26.95 -25.54
C ASP A 419 11.89 26.34 -25.39
N GLU A 420 11.11 26.30 -26.47
CA GLU A 420 9.79 25.63 -26.49
C GLU A 420 9.91 24.12 -26.22
N ARG A 421 10.90 23.47 -26.86
CA ARG A 421 11.20 22.05 -26.65
C ARG A 421 11.46 21.78 -25.18
N LEU A 422 12.44 22.44 -24.57
CA LEU A 422 12.82 22.20 -23.16
C LEU A 422 11.65 22.43 -22.21
N LEU A 423 10.84 23.47 -22.42
CA LEU A 423 9.69 23.73 -21.58
C LEU A 423 8.65 22.59 -21.64
N LYS A 424 8.35 22.08 -22.85
CA LYS A 424 7.46 20.91 -23.02
C LYS A 424 8.05 19.64 -22.40
N GLN A 425 9.36 19.43 -22.52
CA GLN A 425 10.05 18.29 -21.92
C GLN A 425 10.01 18.34 -20.39
N ILE A 426 10.29 19.50 -19.79
CA ILE A 426 10.19 19.73 -18.34
C ILE A 426 8.75 19.46 -17.86
N ALA A 427 7.73 19.90 -18.61
CA ALA A 427 6.33 19.64 -18.28
C ALA A 427 6.00 18.14 -18.24
N ILE A 428 6.35 17.39 -19.29
CA ILE A 428 6.11 15.93 -19.37
C ILE A 428 6.84 15.18 -18.25
N LEU A 429 8.11 15.53 -18.01
CA LEU A 429 8.93 14.91 -16.97
C LEU A 429 8.42 15.26 -15.56
N GLY A 430 7.99 16.49 -15.32
CA GLY A 430 7.33 16.87 -14.07
C GLY A 430 6.00 16.13 -13.84
N PHE A 431 5.29 15.75 -14.91
CA PHE A 431 4.03 15.02 -14.82
C PHE A 431 4.17 13.52 -14.51
N ALA A 432 5.03 12.83 -15.27
CA ALA A 432 5.12 11.37 -15.25
C ALA A 432 6.54 10.84 -15.00
N GLY A 433 7.56 11.71 -15.03
CA GLY A 433 8.96 11.32 -15.01
C GLY A 433 9.41 10.62 -13.73
N ASP A 434 8.93 11.03 -12.55
CA ASP A 434 9.32 10.41 -11.27
C ASP A 434 9.04 8.90 -11.21
N ARG A 435 7.91 8.44 -11.79
CA ARG A 435 7.57 7.00 -11.84
C ARG A 435 8.42 6.21 -12.83
N ALA A 436 9.04 6.89 -13.79
CA ALA A 436 9.95 6.32 -14.78
C ALA A 436 11.42 6.47 -14.38
N GLY A 437 11.73 7.10 -13.23
CA GLY A 437 13.10 7.48 -12.86
C GLY A 437 13.66 8.67 -13.67
N LEU A 438 12.80 9.38 -14.40
CA LEU A 438 13.12 10.47 -15.32
C LEU A 438 12.81 11.84 -14.71
N ARG A 439 13.52 12.23 -13.66
CA ARG A 439 13.37 13.59 -13.12
C ARG A 439 13.99 14.62 -14.06
N PRO A 440 13.39 15.81 -14.24
CA PRO A 440 13.88 16.85 -15.15
C PRO A 440 15.16 17.51 -14.62
N THR A 441 16.25 16.76 -14.54
CA THR A 441 17.57 17.22 -14.10
C THR A 441 18.35 17.79 -15.29
N ALA A 442 19.36 18.63 -15.03
CA ALA A 442 20.20 19.16 -16.11
C ALA A 442 20.88 18.04 -16.93
N PRO A 443 21.45 16.97 -16.33
CA PRO A 443 21.98 15.84 -17.09
C PRO A 443 20.96 15.17 -18.00
N LEU A 444 19.73 14.91 -17.50
CA LEU A 444 18.70 14.27 -18.32
C LEU A 444 18.26 15.17 -19.49
N LEU A 445 18.06 16.46 -19.23
CA LEU A 445 17.62 17.41 -20.26
C LEU A 445 18.66 17.58 -21.36
N ARG A 446 19.96 17.57 -21.03
CA ARG A 446 21.04 17.60 -22.04
C ARG A 446 21.00 16.40 -22.98
N VAL A 447 20.59 15.23 -22.50
CA VAL A 447 20.46 14.03 -23.32
C VAL A 447 19.13 13.99 -24.07
N ALA A 448 18.02 14.39 -23.43
CA ALA A 448 16.68 14.32 -24.01
C ALA A 448 16.37 15.43 -25.03
N ALA A 449 17.07 16.56 -24.96
CA ALA A 449 16.81 17.73 -25.80
C ALA A 449 17.30 17.58 -27.24
N ASP A 450 18.15 16.59 -27.55
CA ASP A 450 18.71 16.39 -28.90
C ASP A 450 19.36 17.67 -29.44
N ALA A 451 20.20 18.29 -28.57
CA ALA A 451 20.91 19.54 -28.81
C ALA A 451 22.24 19.54 -28.03
N PRO A 452 23.24 20.34 -28.43
CA PRO A 452 24.51 20.43 -27.70
C PRO A 452 24.30 20.85 -26.23
N PRO A 453 25.00 20.23 -25.26
CA PRO A 453 24.82 20.54 -23.84
C PRO A 453 24.96 22.02 -23.47
N GLU A 454 25.86 22.75 -24.13
CA GLU A 454 26.08 24.18 -23.89
C GLU A 454 24.88 25.04 -24.33
N GLU A 455 24.21 24.65 -25.42
CA GLU A 455 23.00 25.32 -25.90
C GLU A 455 21.81 25.05 -24.97
N VAL A 456 21.72 23.82 -24.45
CA VAL A 456 20.72 23.42 -23.46
C VAL A 456 20.88 24.22 -22.18
N ASP A 457 22.10 24.34 -21.65
CA ASP A 457 22.37 25.13 -20.45
C ASP A 457 22.02 26.62 -20.66
N THR A 458 22.37 27.18 -21.82
CA THR A 458 22.03 28.55 -22.19
C THR A 458 20.52 28.77 -22.32
N ALA A 459 19.79 27.79 -22.84
CA ALA A 459 18.33 27.83 -22.91
C ALA A 459 17.68 27.72 -21.52
N LEU A 460 18.18 26.83 -20.65
CA LEU A 460 17.70 26.71 -19.27
C LEU A 460 17.88 28.01 -18.48
N GLU A 461 19.02 28.70 -18.60
CA GLU A 461 19.21 30.00 -17.96
C GLU A 461 18.25 31.06 -18.51
N ARG A 462 18.02 31.11 -19.84
CA ARG A 462 17.03 32.02 -20.44
C ARG A 462 15.61 31.74 -19.92
N LEU A 463 15.20 30.48 -19.81
CA LEU A 463 13.90 30.09 -19.28
C LEU A 463 13.75 30.44 -17.78
N LYS A 464 14.83 30.33 -16.99
CA LYS A 464 14.87 30.78 -15.59
C LYS A 464 14.76 32.30 -15.48
N GLU A 465 15.52 33.04 -16.28
CA GLU A 465 15.47 34.51 -16.34
C GLU A 465 14.08 35.02 -16.74
N ALA A 466 13.42 34.33 -17.68
CA ALA A 466 12.04 34.60 -18.08
C ALA A 466 11.00 34.17 -17.03
N ARG A 467 11.41 33.56 -15.91
CA ARG A 467 10.56 33.07 -14.80
C ARG A 467 9.47 32.11 -15.26
N VAL A 468 9.72 31.34 -16.31
CA VAL A 468 8.80 30.29 -16.79
C VAL A 468 9.15 28.91 -16.25
N ILE A 469 10.37 28.73 -15.73
CA ILE A 469 10.79 27.56 -14.97
C ILE A 469 11.44 27.97 -13.64
N THR A 470 11.43 27.06 -12.67
CA THR A 470 12.14 27.18 -11.40
C THR A 470 13.04 25.96 -11.19
N TYR A 471 14.13 26.12 -10.43
CA TYR A 471 15.06 25.04 -10.09
C TYR A 471 14.93 24.68 -8.62
N ARG A 472 14.75 23.39 -8.31
CA ARG A 472 14.67 22.86 -6.95
C ARG A 472 16.00 22.22 -6.55
N PRO A 473 16.79 22.85 -5.67
CA PRO A 473 18.16 22.41 -5.38
C PRO A 473 18.26 21.02 -4.75
N PHE A 474 17.31 20.62 -3.91
CA PHE A 474 17.38 19.36 -3.15
C PHE A 474 17.27 18.11 -4.02
N HIS A 475 16.55 18.21 -5.13
CA HIS A 475 16.38 17.11 -6.09
C HIS A 475 17.05 17.40 -7.44
N GLU A 476 17.76 18.52 -7.53
CA GLU A 476 18.47 18.99 -8.71
C GLU A 476 17.60 19.02 -9.98
N GLU A 477 16.33 19.40 -9.84
CA GLU A 477 15.31 19.28 -10.89
C GLU A 477 14.64 20.61 -11.25
N TYR A 478 14.20 20.72 -12.50
CA TYR A 478 13.49 21.88 -13.05
C TYR A 478 11.98 21.66 -13.06
N HIS A 479 11.21 22.70 -12.79
CA HIS A 479 9.74 22.68 -12.83
C HIS A 479 9.20 23.84 -13.64
N VAL A 480 8.05 23.64 -14.28
CA VAL A 480 7.29 24.73 -14.92
C VAL A 480 6.74 25.65 -13.83
N TRP A 481 6.91 26.97 -14.00
CA TRP A 481 6.56 27.97 -13.00
C TRP A 481 5.50 28.94 -13.52
N GLN A 482 4.49 29.24 -12.69
CA GLN A 482 3.44 30.21 -13.02
C GLN A 482 3.92 31.68 -13.01
N GLY A 483 5.20 31.96 -12.75
CA GLY A 483 5.79 33.30 -12.80
C GLY A 483 5.05 34.30 -11.92
N SER A 484 4.79 33.94 -10.67
CA SER A 484 4.59 34.95 -9.63
C SER A 484 5.80 35.89 -9.61
N ASP A 485 5.57 37.18 -9.34
CA ASP A 485 6.66 38.14 -9.11
C ASP A 485 7.45 37.88 -7.82
N PHE A 486 7.03 36.87 -7.03
CA PHE A 486 7.68 36.46 -5.80
C PHE A 486 9.07 35.89 -6.04
N ASP A 487 10.10 36.64 -5.63
CA ASP A 487 11.51 36.23 -5.66
C ASP A 487 11.84 35.30 -4.49
N LEU A 488 11.52 34.01 -4.64
CA LEU A 488 11.80 33.00 -3.62
C LEU A 488 13.30 32.89 -3.29
N GLU A 489 14.17 32.96 -4.31
CA GLU A 489 15.62 32.85 -4.11
C GLU A 489 16.15 34.03 -3.29
N GLY A 490 15.75 35.26 -3.63
CA GLY A 490 16.10 36.46 -2.87
C GLY A 490 15.57 36.43 -1.44
N LYS A 491 14.34 35.95 -1.24
CA LYS A 491 13.72 35.80 0.08
C LYS A 491 14.41 34.75 0.94
N LEU A 492 14.75 33.58 0.37
CA LEU A 492 15.54 32.56 1.06
C LEU A 492 16.95 33.06 1.39
N ALA A 493 17.59 33.82 0.49
CA ALA A 493 18.89 34.42 0.74
C ALA A 493 18.84 35.47 1.87
N ALA A 494 17.75 36.25 1.97
CA ALA A 494 17.51 37.15 3.08
C ALA A 494 17.26 36.38 4.39
N ALA A 495 16.39 35.36 4.38
CA ALA A 495 16.10 34.52 5.53
C ALA A 495 17.37 33.81 6.07
N ARG A 496 18.26 33.34 5.19
CA ARG A 496 19.55 32.76 5.58
C ARG A 496 20.44 33.72 6.37
N ARG A 497 20.34 35.04 6.13
CA ARG A 497 21.07 36.08 6.88
C ARG A 497 20.44 36.37 8.23
N GLU A 498 19.12 36.24 8.34
CA GLU A 498 18.36 36.49 9.57
C GLU A 498 18.41 35.30 10.54
N VAL A 499 18.31 34.07 10.03
CA VAL A 499 18.44 32.85 10.83
C VAL A 499 19.88 32.74 11.33
N PRO A 500 20.15 32.85 12.65
CA PRO A 500 21.51 32.85 13.18
C PRO A 500 22.26 31.56 12.86
N GLU A 501 23.52 31.65 12.42
CA GLU A 501 24.34 30.46 12.13
C GLU A 501 24.54 29.54 13.34
N ARG A 502 24.45 30.12 14.54
CA ARG A 502 24.64 29.42 15.81
C ARG A 502 23.32 29.00 16.48
N ARG A 503 22.22 28.94 15.74
CA ARG A 503 20.96 28.43 16.30
C ARG A 503 21.13 26.93 16.64
N PRO A 504 20.78 26.49 17.86
CA PRO A 504 20.89 25.08 18.26
C PRO A 504 20.15 24.15 17.30
N LEU A 505 20.82 23.09 16.83
CA LEU A 505 20.21 22.09 15.95
C LEU A 505 18.97 21.45 16.59
N ALA A 506 19.06 21.16 17.89
CA ALA A 506 17.95 20.61 18.65
C ALA A 506 16.72 21.52 18.68
N ALA A 507 16.90 22.85 18.66
CA ALA A 507 15.79 23.79 18.62
C ALA A 507 15.15 23.82 17.23
N MET A 508 15.97 23.88 16.16
CA MET A 508 15.48 23.87 14.78
C MET A 508 14.67 22.60 14.47
N LEU A 509 15.17 21.43 14.87
CA LEU A 509 14.46 20.17 14.66
C LEU A 509 13.19 20.08 15.50
N ARG A 510 13.19 20.57 16.74
CA ARG A 510 11.99 20.54 17.60
C ARG A 510 10.84 21.34 17.02
N GLU A 511 11.13 22.48 16.40
CA GLU A 511 10.12 23.33 15.77
C GLU A 511 9.65 22.76 14.44
N ALA A 512 10.58 22.33 13.59
CA ALA A 512 10.25 21.94 12.23
C ALA A 512 9.75 20.48 12.12
N LEU A 513 10.28 19.57 12.95
CA LEU A 513 10.04 18.13 12.95
C LEU A 513 10.02 17.58 14.39
N PRO A 514 8.98 17.88 15.18
CA PRO A 514 8.90 17.45 16.56
C PRO A 514 8.95 15.91 16.67
N PRO A 515 9.74 15.36 17.62
CA PRO A 515 9.89 13.92 17.75
C PRO A 515 8.60 13.26 18.22
N LEU A 516 8.29 12.09 17.66
CA LEU A 516 7.16 11.27 18.11
C LEU A 516 7.58 10.38 19.29
N PRO A 517 6.69 10.18 20.29
CA PRO A 517 6.95 9.29 21.42
C PRO A 517 7.01 7.82 20.97
N LEU A 518 7.79 7.01 21.68
CA LEU A 518 7.95 5.58 21.41
C LEU A 518 7.23 4.73 22.46
N VAL A 519 6.57 3.66 22.02
CA VAL A 519 5.91 2.70 22.93
C VAL A 519 6.77 1.45 23.06
N ALA A 520 6.94 0.92 24.29
CA ALA A 520 7.57 -0.39 24.50
C ALA A 520 6.60 -1.52 24.13
N ARG A 521 6.51 -1.82 22.83
CA ARG A 521 5.40 -2.62 22.24
C ARG A 521 5.23 -3.99 22.87
N ARG A 522 6.30 -4.79 23.02
CA ARG A 522 6.21 -6.16 23.54
C ARG A 522 5.74 -6.19 24.99
N HIS A 523 6.35 -5.36 25.84
CA HIS A 523 5.97 -5.27 27.26
C HIS A 523 4.51 -4.79 27.39
N SER A 524 4.16 -3.72 26.68
CA SER A 524 2.81 -3.14 26.72
C SER A 524 1.73 -4.12 26.29
N TYR A 525 2.00 -4.91 25.24
CA TYR A 525 1.07 -5.94 24.78
C TYR A 525 0.92 -7.06 25.81
N ARG A 526 2.01 -7.57 26.38
CA ARG A 526 1.96 -8.67 27.37
C ARG A 526 1.22 -8.28 28.65
N THR A 527 1.53 -7.11 29.20
CA THR A 527 0.95 -6.67 30.48
C THR A 527 -0.41 -6.00 30.32
N GLY A 528 -0.75 -5.56 29.11
CA GLY A 528 -1.91 -4.72 28.82
C GLY A 528 -1.72 -3.24 29.16
N ALA A 529 -0.58 -2.86 29.78
CA ALA A 529 -0.31 -1.48 30.20
C ALA A 529 0.61 -0.76 29.20
N THR A 530 0.08 0.25 28.51
CA THR A 530 0.86 1.05 27.54
C THR A 530 1.97 1.82 28.24
N ARG A 531 3.23 1.48 27.92
CA ARG A 531 4.43 2.17 28.41
C ARG A 531 5.00 3.07 27.33
N VAL A 532 4.96 4.38 27.58
CA VAL A 532 5.35 5.41 26.61
C VAL A 532 6.68 6.03 27.03
N PHE A 533 7.60 6.18 26.08
CA PHE A 533 8.84 6.92 26.21
C PHE A 533 8.70 8.22 25.41
N GLU A 534 8.85 9.35 26.07
CA GLU A 534 8.98 10.62 25.35
C GLU A 534 10.36 10.67 24.67
N VAL A 535 10.41 11.34 23.52
CA VAL A 535 11.64 11.51 22.76
C VAL A 535 11.96 13.00 22.72
N ILE A 536 13.20 13.37 23.03
CA ILE A 536 13.63 14.77 23.15
C ILE A 536 14.91 14.99 22.36
N TYR A 537 14.94 16.04 21.54
CA TYR A 537 16.18 16.60 20.99
C TYR A 537 16.76 17.61 21.97
N ALA A 538 18.01 17.41 22.37
CA ALA A 538 18.75 18.29 23.26
C ALA A 538 20.11 18.67 22.66
N SER A 539 20.60 19.85 23.00
CA SER A 539 21.97 20.30 22.71
C SER A 539 22.94 19.90 23.83
N ASP A 540 24.22 20.20 23.65
CA ASP A 540 25.29 19.98 24.63
C ASP A 540 25.04 20.73 25.95
N GLU A 541 24.29 21.83 25.94
CA GLU A 541 23.95 22.64 27.11
C GLU A 541 22.65 22.22 27.80
N THR A 542 21.71 21.64 27.05
CA THR A 542 20.32 21.44 27.51
C THR A 542 20.02 20.00 27.95
N TRP A 543 20.83 19.01 27.55
CA TRP A 543 20.56 17.60 27.85
C TRP A 543 20.47 17.31 29.36
N ARG A 544 21.26 18.03 30.18
CA ARG A 544 21.32 17.78 31.64
C ARG A 544 19.99 18.12 32.33
N GLN A 545 19.39 19.24 31.96
CA GLN A 545 18.07 19.63 32.45
C GLN A 545 17.02 18.55 32.12
N HIS A 546 17.11 17.98 30.91
CA HIS A 546 16.22 16.90 30.50
C HIS A 546 16.55 15.56 31.15
N LEU A 547 17.76 15.31 31.66
CA LEU A 547 18.05 14.11 32.44
C LEU A 547 17.49 14.21 33.86
N GLU A 548 17.51 15.40 34.45
CA GLU A 548 17.09 15.66 35.84
C GLU A 548 15.57 15.93 35.98
N ALA A 549 14.88 16.24 34.89
CA ALA A 549 13.44 16.51 34.89
C ALA A 549 12.60 15.25 35.22
N PRO A 550 11.48 15.37 35.96
CA PRO A 550 10.58 14.26 36.23
C PRO A 550 9.88 13.78 34.95
N TYR A 551 9.35 12.55 34.96
CA TYR A 551 8.47 12.06 33.90
C TYR A 551 7.03 12.52 34.17
N ASP A 552 6.59 13.59 33.51
CA ASP A 552 5.24 14.13 33.71
C ASP A 552 4.21 13.34 32.88
N ASP A 553 4.40 13.28 31.56
CA ASP A 553 3.44 12.68 30.61
C ASP A 553 3.89 11.35 29.99
N ALA A 554 5.12 10.89 30.29
CA ALA A 554 5.68 9.62 29.81
C ALA A 554 6.12 8.71 30.97
N ASP A 555 6.32 7.42 30.69
CA ASP A 555 6.85 6.44 31.65
C ASP A 555 8.37 6.47 31.64
N GLY A 556 8.97 6.70 30.47
CA GLY A 556 10.41 6.87 30.29
C GLY A 556 10.75 7.99 29.31
N ARG A 557 12.05 8.17 29.05
CA ARG A 557 12.57 9.25 28.20
C ARG A 557 13.74 8.77 27.35
N ILE A 558 13.80 9.24 26.11
CA ILE A 558 14.94 9.08 25.22
C ILE A 558 15.43 10.49 24.87
N ILE A 559 16.69 10.77 25.17
CA ILE A 559 17.30 12.07 24.92
C ILE A 559 18.35 11.91 23.82
N TYR A 560 18.06 12.44 22.64
CA TYR A 560 19.03 12.59 21.57
C TYR A 560 19.85 13.86 21.81
N VAL A 561 21.11 13.69 22.19
CA VAL A 561 22.04 14.78 22.45
C VAL A 561 22.79 15.09 21.16
N LEU A 562 22.38 16.15 20.48
CA LEU A 562 22.88 16.58 19.19
C LEU A 562 24.10 17.49 19.38
N PRO A 563 25.32 17.04 19.02
CA PRO A 563 26.54 17.81 19.28
C PRO A 563 26.57 19.09 18.44
N GLU A 564 26.90 20.22 19.07
CA GLU A 564 26.91 21.53 18.41
C GLU A 564 28.24 21.86 17.72
N HIS A 565 29.33 21.16 18.07
CA HIS A 565 30.67 21.41 17.53
C HIS A 565 31.24 20.17 16.83
N ALA A 566 31.69 20.35 15.57
CA ALA A 566 32.39 19.32 14.82
C ALA A 566 33.86 19.22 15.26
N GLY A 567 34.30 18.01 15.61
CA GLY A 567 35.71 17.69 15.91
C GLY A 567 36.02 17.47 17.40
N GLY A 568 36.58 16.31 17.73
CA GLY A 568 37.22 15.97 19.02
C GLY A 568 36.31 15.84 20.26
N ALA A 569 35.17 16.52 20.29
CA ALA A 569 34.31 16.65 21.47
C ALA A 569 33.36 15.45 21.74
N ARG A 570 33.08 14.61 20.73
CA ARG A 570 32.12 13.49 20.87
C ARG A 570 32.53 12.49 21.94
N SER A 571 33.80 12.10 22.00
CA SER A 571 34.28 11.15 23.00
C SER A 571 34.21 11.72 24.42
N ALA A 572 34.50 13.02 24.58
CA ALA A 572 34.41 13.71 25.87
C ALA A 572 32.94 13.90 26.32
N LEU A 573 32.06 14.26 25.39
CA LEU A 573 30.62 14.33 25.62
C LEU A 573 30.06 12.96 26.02
N LYS A 574 30.41 11.91 25.28
CA LYS A 574 30.03 10.52 25.58
C LYS A 574 30.42 10.11 27.00
N GLU A 575 31.66 10.39 27.41
CA GLU A 575 32.12 10.10 28.77
C GLU A 575 31.35 10.89 29.83
N THR A 576 31.04 12.16 29.55
CA THR A 576 30.23 13.01 30.42
C THR A 576 28.82 12.45 30.60
N LEU A 577 28.19 12.03 29.50
CA LEU A 577 26.85 11.43 29.50
C LEU A 577 26.81 10.08 30.23
N ARG A 578 27.84 9.25 30.09
CA ARG A 578 27.96 7.99 30.85
C ARG A 578 28.02 8.23 32.35
N ASN A 579 28.88 9.15 32.79
CA ASN A 579 29.00 9.48 34.20
C ASN A 579 27.70 10.06 34.79
N ALA A 580 27.04 10.95 34.05
CA ALA A 580 25.75 11.50 34.47
C ALA A 580 24.64 10.44 34.49
N SER A 581 24.58 9.57 33.48
CA SER A 581 23.62 8.46 33.43
C SER A 581 23.82 7.45 34.56
N ALA A 582 25.07 7.19 34.98
CA ALA A 582 25.38 6.30 36.09
C ALA A 582 24.94 6.87 37.45
N GLN A 583 24.94 8.20 37.59
CA GLN A 583 24.56 8.90 38.83
C GLN A 583 23.08 9.29 38.88
N SER A 584 22.34 9.06 37.79
CA SER A 584 20.94 9.44 37.67
C SER A 584 20.04 8.39 38.29
N ASP A 585 19.07 8.82 39.10
CA ASP A 585 17.98 7.99 39.64
C ASP A 585 16.84 7.79 38.63
N ALA A 586 17.09 8.00 37.33
CA ALA A 586 16.10 7.91 36.26
C ALA A 586 16.20 6.54 35.53
N PRO A 587 15.52 5.47 36.00
CA PRO A 587 15.72 4.11 35.51
C PRO A 587 15.16 3.85 34.10
N LEU A 588 14.39 4.79 33.55
CA LEU A 588 13.74 4.68 32.25
C LEU A 588 14.25 5.74 31.27
N THR A 589 15.43 6.31 31.52
CA THR A 589 16.06 7.30 30.63
C THR A 589 17.19 6.68 29.82
N LEU A 590 17.14 6.84 28.49
CA LEU A 590 18.21 6.49 27.57
C LEU A 590 18.80 7.77 26.97
N LEU A 591 20.12 7.80 26.80
CA LEU A 591 20.83 8.88 26.11
C LEU A 591 21.38 8.35 24.78
N ALA A 592 21.26 9.14 23.73
CA ALA A 592 21.66 8.79 22.38
C ALA A 592 22.47 9.93 21.76
N VAL A 593 23.69 9.65 21.30
CA VAL A 593 24.57 10.63 20.65
C VAL A 593 24.79 10.22 19.20
N PRO A 594 24.15 10.88 18.21
CA PRO A 594 24.32 10.55 16.81
C PRO A 594 25.73 10.88 16.30
N GLY A 595 26.01 10.42 15.08
CA GLY A 595 27.24 10.70 14.34
C GLY A 595 27.41 12.16 13.91
N SER A 596 28.20 12.40 12.86
CA SER A 596 28.27 13.75 12.29
C SER A 596 26.90 14.19 11.81
N ALA A 597 26.44 15.34 12.30
CA ALA A 597 25.14 15.94 11.97
C ALA A 597 25.31 17.24 11.18
N GLU A 598 26.43 17.42 10.46
CA GLU A 598 26.71 18.63 9.68
C GLU A 598 25.69 18.84 8.55
N THR A 599 25.49 17.83 7.70
CA THR A 599 24.48 17.87 6.63
C THR A 599 23.06 18.03 7.18
N LEU A 600 22.75 17.37 8.31
CA LEU A 600 21.47 17.53 8.99
C LEU A 600 21.27 18.97 9.49
N ARG A 601 22.33 19.63 9.96
CA ARG A 601 22.29 21.01 10.44
C ARG A 601 22.00 21.99 9.32
N GLU A 602 22.66 21.84 8.18
CA GLU A 602 22.42 22.68 7.01
C GLU A 602 20.97 22.54 6.53
N ALA A 603 20.49 21.30 6.38
CA ALA A 603 19.12 21.04 5.96
C ALA A 603 18.07 21.55 6.97
N ALA A 604 18.31 21.39 8.28
CA ALA A 604 17.42 21.91 9.32
C ALA A 604 17.41 23.45 9.35
N ARG A 605 18.55 24.09 9.03
CA ARG A 605 18.62 25.55 8.91
C ARG A 605 17.86 26.05 7.69
N ASP A 606 17.98 25.35 6.56
CA ASP A 606 17.23 25.66 5.35
C ASP A 606 15.73 25.55 5.61
N LEU A 607 15.30 24.54 6.36
CA LEU A 607 13.90 24.37 6.76
C LEU A 607 13.40 25.55 7.61
N ALA A 608 14.22 26.05 8.54
CA ALA A 608 13.92 27.26 9.29
C ALA A 608 13.87 28.53 8.40
N CYS A 609 14.66 28.58 7.32
CA CYS A 609 14.57 29.67 6.34
C CYS A 609 13.25 29.60 5.56
N PHE A 610 12.81 28.41 5.15
CA PHE A 610 11.51 28.22 4.53
C PHE A 610 10.35 28.59 5.47
N ASP A 611 10.44 28.24 6.76
CA ASP A 611 9.47 28.69 7.78
C ASP A 611 9.40 30.23 7.85
N ALA A 612 10.56 30.91 7.88
CA ALA A 612 10.60 32.37 7.88
C ALA A 612 10.00 32.98 6.61
N VAL A 613 10.24 32.38 5.43
CA VAL A 613 9.64 32.83 4.16
C VAL A 613 8.12 32.60 4.13
N LEU A 614 7.61 31.54 4.75
CA LEU A 614 6.16 31.31 4.86
C LEU A 614 5.43 32.37 5.68
N ASP A 615 6.14 32.97 6.63
CA ASP A 615 5.64 34.07 7.46
C ASP A 615 5.83 35.46 6.80
N ASP A 616 6.42 35.53 5.60
CA ASP A 616 6.66 36.77 4.89
C ASP A 616 5.34 37.39 4.37
N PRO A 617 5.04 38.67 4.67
CA PRO A 617 3.82 39.34 4.22
C PRO A 617 3.66 39.38 2.69
N ASP A 618 4.76 39.40 1.94
CA ASP A 618 4.71 39.42 0.47
C ASP A 618 4.14 38.12 -0.10
N LEU A 619 4.08 37.05 0.70
CA LEU A 619 3.47 35.76 0.35
C LEU A 619 1.95 35.70 0.63
N GLU A 620 1.35 36.72 1.27
CA GLU A 620 -0.09 36.72 1.60
C GLU A 620 -1.00 36.88 0.38
N GLY A 621 -0.57 37.64 -0.62
CA GLY A 621 -1.33 37.89 -1.84
C GLY A 621 -1.15 36.84 -2.93
N ASP A 622 -0.14 35.97 -2.81
CA ASP A 622 0.26 35.05 -3.88
C ASP A 622 0.05 33.58 -3.49
N ALA A 623 -1.12 33.05 -3.86
CA ALA A 623 -1.49 31.68 -3.56
C ALA A 623 -0.60 30.65 -4.29
N ALA A 624 -0.05 30.99 -5.46
CA ALA A 624 0.80 30.11 -6.24
C ALA A 624 2.20 30.02 -5.61
N ALA A 625 2.82 31.16 -5.30
CA ALA A 625 4.08 31.24 -4.59
C ALA A 625 3.99 30.54 -3.23
N ARG A 626 2.93 30.82 -2.45
CA ARG A 626 2.71 30.20 -1.14
C ARG A 626 2.62 28.68 -1.21
N LYS A 627 1.95 28.16 -2.24
CA LYS A 627 1.83 26.72 -2.44
C LYS A 627 3.21 26.11 -2.73
N GLU A 628 4.01 26.72 -3.60
CA GLU A 628 5.36 26.27 -3.93
C GLU A 628 6.28 26.25 -2.71
N VAL A 629 6.31 27.34 -1.92
CA VAL A 629 7.13 27.40 -0.70
C VAL A 629 6.74 26.28 0.26
N ARG A 630 5.45 25.96 0.39
CA ARG A 630 4.99 24.83 1.22
C ARG A 630 5.39 23.48 0.66
N GLU A 631 5.33 23.29 -0.66
CA GLU A 631 5.74 22.05 -1.32
C GLU A 631 7.25 21.82 -1.15
N GLN A 632 8.09 22.80 -1.46
CA GLN A 632 9.55 22.71 -1.27
C GLN A 632 9.93 22.53 0.21
N ARG A 633 9.23 23.22 1.13
CA ARG A 633 9.41 23.00 2.57
C ARG A 633 9.05 21.58 2.98
N ALA A 634 7.94 21.03 2.51
CA ALA A 634 7.50 19.67 2.84
C ALA A 634 8.49 18.62 2.32
N GLU A 635 9.02 18.84 1.11
CA GLU A 635 10.06 18.01 0.51
C GLU A 635 11.35 18.03 1.34
N LEU A 636 11.83 19.23 1.71
CA LEU A 636 12.98 19.39 2.59
C LEU A 636 12.75 18.76 3.97
N ALA A 637 11.54 18.88 4.53
CA ALA A 637 11.20 18.23 5.79
C ALA A 637 11.27 16.70 5.69
N GLY A 638 10.85 16.13 4.55
CA GLY A 638 11.02 14.71 4.23
C GLY A 638 12.50 14.30 4.19
N TYR A 639 13.33 15.09 3.49
CA TYR A 639 14.78 14.86 3.45
C TYR A 639 15.43 14.92 4.84
N VAL A 640 15.09 15.93 5.65
CA VAL A 640 15.58 16.06 7.03
C VAL A 640 15.14 14.87 7.88
N HIS A 641 13.90 14.40 7.72
CA HIS A 641 13.38 13.22 8.40
C HIS A 641 14.14 11.95 8.02
N ASP A 642 14.45 11.75 6.74
CA ASP A 642 15.23 10.61 6.26
C ASP A 642 16.68 10.65 6.78
N GLN A 643 17.33 11.82 6.75
CA GLN A 643 18.67 12.01 7.32
C GLN A 643 18.68 11.72 8.83
N LEU A 644 17.69 12.22 9.55
CA LEU A 644 17.54 11.96 10.97
C LEU A 644 17.33 10.46 11.25
N THR A 645 16.51 9.80 10.44
CA THR A 645 16.27 8.35 10.53
C THR A 645 17.55 7.57 10.29
N ARG A 646 18.38 7.95 9.31
CA ARG A 646 19.69 7.35 9.03
C ARG A 646 20.71 7.57 10.16
N LEU A 647 20.59 8.68 10.89
CA LEU A 647 21.46 8.98 12.04
C LEU A 647 21.05 8.22 13.31
N ILE A 648 19.81 7.75 13.38
CA ILE A 648 19.22 7.06 14.53
C ILE A 648 19.16 5.54 14.33
N SER A 649 18.87 5.10 13.10
CA SER A 649 18.73 3.71 12.68
C SER A 649 19.96 3.25 11.88
N SER A 650 20.23 1.94 11.86
CA SER A 650 21.41 1.36 11.24
C SER A 650 21.69 1.84 9.82
N SER A 651 22.97 2.06 9.51
CA SER A 651 23.42 2.20 8.13
C SER A 651 23.32 0.88 7.36
N GLU A 652 23.42 0.95 6.02
CA GLU A 652 23.42 -0.21 5.09
C GLU A 652 24.45 -1.30 5.46
N ASN A 653 25.45 -0.97 6.29
CA ASN A 653 26.48 -1.88 6.79
C ASN A 653 26.17 -2.50 8.17
N GLY A 654 24.95 -2.35 8.69
CA GLY A 654 24.50 -2.94 9.97
C GLY A 654 25.05 -2.24 11.23
N ARG A 655 25.82 -1.16 11.09
CA ARG A 655 26.32 -0.36 12.22
C ARG A 655 25.43 0.85 12.46
N ASN A 656 24.97 1.03 13.71
CA ASN A 656 24.30 2.24 14.15
C ASN A 656 25.34 3.36 14.35
N PRO A 657 25.23 4.50 13.65
CA PRO A 657 26.14 5.63 13.85
C PRO A 657 25.92 6.36 15.19
N CYS A 658 24.90 6.00 15.96
CA CYS A 658 24.53 6.56 17.25
C CYS A 658 25.12 5.75 18.42
N ASP A 659 25.79 6.44 19.36
CA ASP A 659 26.20 5.87 20.64
C ASP A 659 25.03 5.92 21.61
N TRP A 660 24.57 4.76 22.08
CA TRP A 660 23.50 4.66 23.06
C TRP A 660 24.07 4.38 24.46
N ILE A 661 23.54 5.08 25.46
CA ILE A 661 23.94 4.98 26.86
C ILE A 661 22.71 4.74 27.73
N TYR A 662 22.81 3.76 28.64
CA TYR A 662 21.79 3.44 29.63
C TYR A 662 22.45 3.04 30.96
N GLN A 663 22.05 3.70 32.05
CA GLN A 663 22.60 3.49 33.40
C GLN A 663 24.15 3.47 33.42
N GLY A 664 24.76 4.43 32.73
CA GLY A 664 26.21 4.59 32.62
C GLY A 664 26.94 3.59 31.71
N LYS A 665 26.23 2.61 31.14
CA LYS A 665 26.79 1.63 30.21
C LYS A 665 26.44 1.97 28.77
N GLU A 666 27.38 1.72 27.86
CA GLU A 666 27.07 1.74 26.44
C GLU A 666 26.25 0.51 26.07
N ILE A 667 25.29 0.71 25.17
CA ILE A 667 24.43 -0.34 24.66
C ILE A 667 24.46 -0.33 23.14
N GLU A 668 24.40 -1.51 22.54
CA GLU A 668 24.32 -1.65 21.09
C GLU A 668 22.86 -1.68 20.65
N VAL A 669 22.54 -0.88 19.62
CA VAL A 669 21.19 -0.78 19.05
C VAL A 669 21.33 -0.85 17.53
N GLU A 670 21.36 -2.06 16.98
CA GLU A 670 21.63 -2.28 15.55
C GLU A 670 20.43 -2.07 14.63
N SER A 671 19.24 -1.80 15.15
CA SER A 671 18.03 -1.56 14.35
C SER A 671 16.91 -0.97 15.21
N GLU A 672 15.85 -0.46 14.56
CA GLU A 672 14.62 -0.05 15.26
C GLU A 672 14.02 -1.23 16.05
N ARG A 673 14.10 -2.45 15.50
CA ARG A 673 13.68 -3.69 16.19
C ARG A 673 14.51 -3.93 17.45
N ALA A 674 15.83 -3.73 17.39
CA ALA A 674 16.70 -3.86 18.56
C ALA A 674 16.38 -2.81 19.63
N LEU A 675 16.11 -1.55 19.22
CA LEU A 675 15.66 -0.49 20.13
C LEU A 675 14.34 -0.88 20.82
N GLN A 676 13.35 -1.34 20.07
CA GLN A 676 12.06 -1.79 20.61
C GLN A 676 12.20 -2.95 21.60
N GLN A 677 13.09 -3.92 21.31
CA GLN A 677 13.40 -5.00 22.24
C GLN A 677 14.07 -4.47 23.52
N ARG A 678 14.97 -3.49 23.38
CA ARG A 678 15.65 -2.86 24.53
C ARG A 678 14.68 -2.13 25.43
N LEU A 679 13.82 -1.28 24.88
CA LEU A 679 12.77 -0.57 25.64
C LEU A 679 11.87 -1.55 26.38
N SER A 680 11.46 -2.64 25.71
CA SER A 680 10.63 -3.67 26.33
C SER A 680 11.35 -4.41 27.47
N ARG A 681 12.63 -4.76 27.32
CA ARG A 681 13.41 -5.41 28.39
C ARG A 681 13.60 -4.49 29.59
N ILE A 682 13.90 -3.22 29.35
CA ILE A 682 14.00 -2.20 30.40
C ILE A 682 12.67 -2.12 31.17
N CYS A 683 11.53 -2.10 30.48
CA CYS A 683 10.23 -2.15 31.13
C CYS A 683 9.98 -3.47 31.88
N ASP A 684 10.39 -4.63 31.36
CA ASP A 684 10.23 -5.91 32.06
C ASP A 684 11.04 -5.95 33.37
N GLU A 685 12.24 -5.36 33.39
CA GLU A 685 13.09 -5.28 34.58
C GLU A 685 12.52 -4.28 35.60
N VAL A 686 12.20 -3.06 35.14
CA VAL A 686 11.72 -1.97 36.00
C VAL A 686 10.30 -2.25 36.50
N PHE A 687 9.43 -2.87 35.71
CA PHE A 687 8.04 -3.17 36.07
C PHE A 687 7.81 -4.67 36.32
N SER A 688 8.80 -5.36 36.88
CA SER A 688 8.75 -6.79 37.16
C SER A 688 7.64 -7.22 38.13
N GLU A 689 7.14 -6.30 38.96
CA GLU A 689 6.04 -6.54 39.92
C GLU A 689 4.71 -5.93 39.46
N ALA A 690 4.62 -5.37 38.25
CA ALA A 690 3.41 -4.70 37.78
C ALA A 690 2.29 -5.71 37.46
N PRO A 691 1.03 -5.40 37.77
CA PRO A 691 -0.09 -6.30 37.53
C PRO A 691 -0.43 -6.39 36.03
N GLU A 692 -0.64 -7.61 35.55
CA GLU A 692 -1.10 -7.88 34.19
C GLU A 692 -2.62 -7.80 34.08
N VAL A 693 -3.12 -6.64 33.66
CA VAL A 693 -4.55 -6.35 33.55
C VAL A 693 -4.83 -5.89 32.12
N TRP A 694 -5.62 -6.65 31.38
CA TRP A 694 -5.99 -6.29 30.01
C TRP A 694 -7.27 -5.47 30.02
N ASN A 695 -7.16 -4.21 30.42
CA ASN A 695 -8.29 -3.28 30.43
C ASN A 695 -7.84 -1.83 30.24
N GLU A 696 -8.11 -1.30 29.04
CA GLU A 696 -7.80 0.09 28.70
C GLU A 696 -8.56 1.13 29.54
N LEU A 697 -9.66 0.78 30.20
CA LEU A 697 -10.38 1.71 31.08
C LEU A 697 -9.57 2.05 32.33
N ILE A 698 -8.68 1.15 32.76
CA ILE A 698 -7.83 1.32 33.94
C ILE A 698 -6.39 1.67 33.54
N ASN A 699 -5.90 1.11 32.44
CA ASN A 699 -4.52 1.31 31.96
C ASN A 699 -4.34 2.64 31.22
N ARG A 700 -4.84 3.72 31.82
CA ARG A 700 -4.68 5.10 31.36
C ARG A 700 -4.25 5.95 32.53
N ARG A 701 -3.38 6.94 32.27
CA ARG A 701 -2.93 7.93 33.28
C ARG A 701 -4.10 8.64 33.95
N SER A 702 -5.12 8.97 33.16
CA SER A 702 -6.39 9.52 33.61
C SER A 702 -7.54 8.67 33.09
N PRO A 703 -8.32 7.99 33.95
CA PRO A 703 -9.44 7.18 33.54
C PRO A 703 -10.56 8.08 32.98
N SER A 704 -11.31 7.57 32.01
CA SER A 704 -12.47 8.29 31.47
C SER A 704 -13.56 8.45 32.53
N GLY A 705 -14.48 9.40 32.33
CA GLY A 705 -15.64 9.56 33.21
C GLY A 705 -16.47 8.27 33.35
N SER A 706 -16.59 7.49 32.27
CA SER A 706 -17.25 6.18 32.27
C SER A 706 -16.47 5.12 33.07
N ALA A 707 -15.14 5.13 33.02
CA ALA A 707 -14.31 4.23 33.81
C ALA A 707 -14.40 4.54 35.31
N VAL A 708 -14.38 5.83 35.68
CA VAL A 708 -14.55 6.27 37.08
C VAL A 708 -15.93 5.87 37.61
N TYR A 709 -16.99 6.08 36.83
CA TYR A 709 -18.35 5.68 37.20
C TYR A 709 -18.48 4.16 37.32
N GLY A 710 -17.97 3.40 36.34
CA GLY A 710 -17.95 1.94 36.38
C GLY A 710 -17.15 1.39 37.58
N GLN A 711 -16.05 2.06 37.95
CA GLN A 711 -15.28 1.70 39.15
C GLN A 711 -16.11 1.87 40.41
N LYS A 712 -16.88 2.96 40.52
CA LYS A 712 -17.77 3.20 41.66
C LYS A 712 -18.84 2.11 41.78
N GLN A 713 -19.51 1.80 40.68
CA GLN A 713 -20.52 0.73 40.63
C GLN A 713 -19.93 -0.64 40.98
N LEU A 714 -18.73 -0.95 40.49
CA LEU A 714 -18.05 -2.20 40.82
C LEU A 714 -17.76 -2.28 42.32
N LEU A 715 -17.33 -1.18 42.95
CA LEU A 715 -17.06 -1.14 44.38
C LEU A 715 -18.32 -1.33 45.23
N GLU A 716 -19.44 -0.74 44.82
CA GLU A 716 -20.76 -0.96 45.45
C GLU A 716 -21.15 -2.44 45.33
N ALA A 717 -21.02 -3.03 44.13
CA ALA A 717 -21.31 -4.45 43.90
C ALA A 717 -20.43 -5.40 44.72
N ILE A 718 -19.14 -5.08 44.91
CA ILE A 718 -18.25 -5.89 45.77
C ILE A 718 -18.74 -5.89 47.23
N LEU A 719 -19.32 -4.80 47.72
CA LEU A 719 -19.78 -4.70 49.12
C LEU A 719 -21.15 -5.36 49.33
N GLU A 720 -22.04 -5.24 48.35
CA GLU A 720 -23.45 -5.64 48.49
C GLU A 720 -23.73 -7.06 47.98
N HIS A 721 -22.95 -7.54 46.99
CA HIS A 721 -23.23 -8.78 46.25
C HIS A 721 -22.02 -9.73 46.19
N ALA A 722 -21.18 -9.72 47.23
CA ALA A 722 -19.93 -10.49 47.30
C ALA A 722 -20.07 -12.02 47.11
N GLU A 723 -21.24 -12.58 47.47
CA GLU A 723 -21.51 -14.02 47.43
C GLU A 723 -22.22 -14.44 46.13
N GLU A 724 -22.51 -13.49 45.25
CA GLU A 724 -23.27 -13.71 44.03
C GLU A 724 -22.36 -13.88 42.79
N PRO A 725 -22.75 -14.73 41.82
CA PRO A 725 -22.05 -14.80 40.55
C PRO A 725 -22.06 -13.43 39.87
N ARG A 726 -20.91 -13.01 39.34
CA ARG A 726 -20.72 -11.70 38.70
C ARG A 726 -21.03 -10.48 39.60
N LEU A 727 -21.10 -10.66 40.92
CA LEU A 727 -21.50 -9.61 41.87
C LEU A 727 -22.87 -8.99 41.54
N GLY A 728 -23.79 -9.78 40.99
CA GLY A 728 -25.11 -9.30 40.57
C GLY A 728 -25.12 -8.36 39.37
N ILE A 729 -23.98 -8.18 38.66
CA ILE A 729 -23.90 -7.25 37.53
C ILE A 729 -24.56 -7.84 36.28
N GLU A 730 -25.67 -7.23 35.86
CA GLU A 730 -26.39 -7.57 34.62
C GLU A 730 -25.78 -6.88 33.38
N GLY A 731 -25.90 -7.52 32.22
CA GLY A 731 -25.44 -6.97 30.93
C GLY A 731 -23.90 -6.87 30.81
N THR A 732 -23.41 -5.90 30.04
CA THR A 732 -21.97 -5.63 29.83
C THR A 732 -21.58 -4.16 30.09
N PRO A 733 -22.00 -3.53 31.21
CA PRO A 733 -21.60 -2.17 31.54
C PRO A 733 -20.10 -2.05 31.85
N ALA A 734 -19.58 -0.82 31.96
CA ALA A 734 -18.18 -0.58 32.31
C ALA A 734 -17.75 -1.31 33.61
N ALA A 735 -18.64 -1.38 34.61
CA ALA A 735 -18.42 -2.13 35.84
C ALA A 735 -18.18 -3.63 35.60
N TYR A 736 -18.89 -4.25 34.65
CA TYR A 736 -18.66 -5.64 34.27
C TYR A 736 -17.30 -5.84 33.59
N GLY A 737 -16.89 -4.92 32.70
CA GLY A 737 -15.56 -4.96 32.08
C GLY A 737 -14.44 -4.92 33.12
N LEU A 738 -14.57 -4.05 34.12
CA LEU A 738 -13.64 -3.96 35.25
C LEU A 738 -13.67 -5.22 36.13
N TYR A 739 -14.86 -5.75 36.44
CA TYR A 739 -15.03 -7.00 37.18
C TYR A 739 -14.32 -8.16 36.48
N ALA A 740 -14.61 -8.34 35.18
CA ALA A 740 -14.11 -9.43 34.39
C ALA A 740 -12.57 -9.41 34.30
N SER A 741 -11.98 -8.23 34.04
CA SER A 741 -10.54 -8.10 33.85
C SER A 741 -9.74 -8.10 35.16
N VAL A 742 -10.27 -7.55 36.25
CA VAL A 742 -9.52 -7.34 37.50
C VAL A 742 -9.82 -8.39 38.55
N LEU A 743 -11.07 -8.84 38.70
CA LEU A 743 -11.47 -9.74 39.80
C LEU A 743 -11.64 -11.17 39.33
N ARG A 744 -12.35 -11.38 38.21
CA ARG A 744 -12.60 -12.72 37.68
C ARG A 744 -11.36 -13.33 37.04
N ALA A 745 -10.72 -12.60 36.11
CA ALA A 745 -9.56 -13.10 35.36
C ALA A 745 -8.32 -13.35 36.23
N THR A 746 -8.21 -12.68 37.37
CA THR A 746 -7.13 -12.85 38.35
C THR A 746 -7.44 -13.92 39.41
N GLY A 747 -8.67 -14.47 39.41
CA GLY A 747 -9.14 -15.44 40.40
C GLY A 747 -9.37 -14.85 41.80
N ILE A 748 -9.41 -13.51 41.93
CA ILE A 748 -9.72 -12.83 43.19
C ILE A 748 -11.16 -13.10 43.61
N HIS A 749 -12.10 -13.10 42.67
CA HIS A 749 -13.49 -13.49 42.90
C HIS A 749 -13.76 -14.83 42.20
N ARG A 750 -14.04 -15.87 42.98
CA ARG A 750 -14.16 -17.25 42.47
C ARG A 750 -15.18 -18.06 43.27
N GLU A 751 -15.74 -19.05 42.61
CA GLU A 751 -16.60 -20.06 43.24
C GLU A 751 -15.76 -21.00 44.11
N GLN A 752 -16.22 -21.27 45.33
CA GLN A 752 -15.66 -22.32 46.17
C GLN A 752 -16.48 -23.60 46.04
N ASP A 753 -15.86 -24.66 45.53
CA ASP A 753 -16.43 -26.00 45.60
C ASP A 753 -16.40 -26.49 47.07
N ARG A 754 -17.57 -26.50 47.71
CA ARG A 754 -17.81 -27.32 48.89
C ARG A 754 -18.49 -28.60 48.45
N ALA A 755 -17.90 -29.74 48.81
CA ALA A 755 -18.47 -31.05 48.47
C ALA A 755 -19.92 -31.15 48.98
N GLY A 756 -20.89 -30.99 48.09
CA GLY A 756 -22.31 -31.28 48.33
C GLY A 756 -23.31 -30.10 48.37
N GLU A 757 -22.92 -28.85 48.11
CA GLU A 757 -23.86 -27.70 48.02
C GLU A 757 -23.49 -26.79 46.83
N ASP A 758 -24.47 -26.04 46.28
CA ASP A 758 -24.26 -25.02 45.23
C ASP A 758 -23.13 -24.06 45.63
N GLY A 759 -22.15 -23.87 44.75
CA GLY A 759 -20.90 -23.18 45.04
C GLY A 759 -21.10 -21.73 45.49
N THR A 760 -20.63 -21.40 46.70
CA THR A 760 -20.66 -20.02 47.21
C THR A 760 -19.49 -19.23 46.59
N TRP A 761 -19.76 -18.03 46.07
CA TRP A 761 -18.72 -17.15 45.56
C TRP A 761 -18.00 -16.44 46.70
N THR A 762 -16.68 -16.33 46.62
CA THR A 762 -15.86 -15.74 47.67
C THR A 762 -14.69 -14.94 47.09
N PHE A 763 -14.17 -14.01 47.91
CA PHE A 763 -12.93 -13.30 47.61
C PHE A 763 -11.71 -14.02 48.21
N GLY A 764 -10.63 -14.09 47.44
CA GLY A 764 -9.36 -14.65 47.87
C GLY A 764 -8.17 -14.02 47.17
N ALA A 765 -6.97 -14.41 47.60
CA ALA A 765 -5.74 -13.99 46.92
C ALA A 765 -5.78 -14.38 45.43
N PRO A 766 -5.18 -13.58 44.53
CA PRO A 766 -5.06 -13.90 43.11
C PRO A 766 -4.46 -15.29 42.88
N SER A 767 -4.83 -15.93 41.76
CA SER A 767 -4.26 -17.23 41.38
C SER A 767 -2.73 -17.15 41.22
N ALA A 768 -2.05 -18.27 41.47
CA ALA A 768 -0.59 -18.36 41.39
C ALA A 768 -0.02 -18.16 39.97
N GLU A 769 -0.87 -18.09 38.95
CA GLU A 769 -0.47 -17.85 37.55
C GLU A 769 -0.28 -16.36 37.23
N ARG A 770 -0.60 -15.44 38.15
CA ARG A 770 -0.48 -13.98 37.94
C ARG A 770 0.34 -13.30 39.03
N ASP A 771 1.66 -13.47 38.94
CA ASP A 771 2.64 -12.99 39.93
C ASP A 771 2.53 -11.49 40.22
N GLY A 772 2.32 -10.63 39.19
CA GLY A 772 2.19 -9.18 39.39
C GLY A 772 0.93 -8.77 40.16
N CYS A 773 -0.21 -9.44 39.92
CA CYS A 773 -1.43 -9.18 40.69
C CYS A 773 -1.28 -9.62 42.14
N ARG A 774 -0.56 -10.73 42.37
CA ARG A 774 -0.22 -11.22 43.71
C ARG A 774 0.73 -10.27 44.44
N ALA A 775 1.75 -9.73 43.76
CA ALA A 775 2.66 -8.75 44.34
C ALA A 775 1.92 -7.49 44.82
N VAL A 776 0.98 -6.97 44.01
CA VAL A 776 0.11 -5.85 44.41
C VAL A 776 -0.79 -6.23 45.59
N TRP A 777 -1.41 -7.42 45.57
CA TRP A 777 -2.24 -7.90 46.67
C TRP A 777 -1.47 -7.99 47.99
N ASP A 778 -0.27 -8.59 47.98
CA ASP A 778 0.58 -8.75 49.15
C ASP A 778 1.12 -7.39 49.64
N ALA A 779 1.44 -6.47 48.73
CA ALA A 779 1.82 -5.10 49.08
C ALA A 779 0.67 -4.36 49.79
N ILE A 780 -0.57 -4.52 49.31
CA ILE A 780 -1.75 -3.95 49.97
C ILE A 780 -1.97 -4.61 51.33
N GLY A 781 -1.82 -5.92 51.45
CA GLY A 781 -1.90 -6.63 52.73
C GLY A 781 -0.90 -6.11 53.76
N ARG A 782 0.38 -6.02 53.39
CA ARG A 782 1.43 -5.44 54.25
C ARG A 782 1.09 -4.02 54.69
N LEU A 783 0.59 -3.18 53.79
CA LEU A 783 0.19 -1.81 54.12
C LEU A 783 -0.96 -1.73 55.14
N LEU A 784 -1.89 -2.68 55.11
CA LEU A 784 -2.98 -2.76 56.08
C LEU A 784 -2.50 -3.28 57.42
N ASP A 785 -1.60 -4.27 57.41
CA ASP A 785 -1.00 -4.86 58.62
C ASP A 785 -0.07 -3.86 59.34
N GLU A 786 0.65 -3.03 58.59
CA GLU A 786 1.56 -1.98 59.10
C GLU A 786 0.83 -0.71 59.56
N ALA A 787 -0.49 -0.60 59.42
CA ALA A 787 -1.26 0.58 59.77
C ALA A 787 -2.00 0.44 61.12
N PRO A 788 -1.38 0.75 62.29
CA PRO A 788 -2.12 0.99 63.51
C PRO A 788 -2.79 2.37 63.42
N THR A 789 -4.05 2.41 62.98
CA THR A 789 -4.99 3.55 63.15
C THR A 789 -4.37 4.95 62.98
N ALA A 790 -3.95 5.34 61.77
CA ALA A 790 -3.81 6.76 61.37
C ALA A 790 -3.75 6.98 59.84
N CYS A 791 -4.90 7.38 59.28
CA CYS A 791 -5.11 8.33 58.17
C CYS A 791 -4.14 8.37 56.95
N ALA A 792 -4.65 7.86 55.81
CA ALA A 792 -4.61 8.29 54.39
C ALA A 792 -3.52 9.21 53.76
N ARG A 793 -2.56 9.82 54.48
CA ARG A 793 -1.56 10.74 53.89
C ARG A 793 -0.20 10.11 53.60
N GLY A 794 0.14 8.98 54.23
CA GLY A 794 1.41 8.28 53.99
C GLY A 794 1.48 7.52 52.65
N PHE A 795 0.32 7.18 52.08
CA PHE A 795 0.23 6.28 50.92
C PHE A 795 0.77 6.89 49.59
N CYS A 796 0.68 8.21 49.40
CA CYS A 796 1.16 8.83 48.15
C CYS A 796 2.69 8.78 47.95
N ARG A 797 3.47 8.32 48.93
CA ARG A 797 4.95 8.25 48.87
C ARG A 797 5.54 6.84 48.80
N SER A 798 4.79 5.79 49.11
CA SER A 798 5.31 4.40 49.08
C SER A 798 4.88 3.61 47.84
N SER A 799 3.73 3.93 47.23
CA SER A 799 3.29 3.38 45.93
C SER A 799 4.03 3.98 44.71
N SER A 800 5.06 4.79 44.97
CA SER A 800 5.95 5.41 44.00
C SER A 800 7.32 4.73 43.96
N SER A 801 7.44 3.47 44.40
CA SER A 801 8.63 2.68 44.07
C SER A 801 8.67 2.49 42.55
N PRO A 802 9.85 2.58 41.91
CA PRO A 802 9.98 2.35 40.47
C PRO A 802 9.41 0.99 40.03
N SER A 803 9.45 -0.01 40.93
CA SER A 803 9.06 -1.40 40.68
C SER A 803 7.57 -1.62 40.40
N THR A 804 6.68 -0.79 40.97
CA THR A 804 5.23 -1.08 41.01
C THR A 804 4.36 -0.07 40.26
N ASN A 805 4.94 0.99 39.69
CA ASN A 805 4.27 2.19 39.13
C ASN A 805 2.89 1.93 38.45
N MET A 806 1.86 1.85 39.29
CA MET A 806 0.46 1.93 38.91
C MET A 806 0.19 3.38 38.55
N GLN A 807 -0.04 3.65 37.27
CA GLN A 807 -0.40 4.99 36.79
C GLN A 807 -1.50 5.55 37.69
N LYS A 808 -1.25 6.72 38.30
CA LYS A 808 -1.98 7.43 39.40
C LYS A 808 -3.51 7.29 39.38
N THR A 809 -4.00 6.08 39.61
CA THR A 809 -5.40 5.75 39.75
C THR A 809 -5.52 4.98 41.05
N LYS A 810 -6.40 5.47 41.93
CA LYS A 810 -6.79 4.74 43.14
C LYS A 810 -7.44 3.45 42.66
N SER A 811 -6.65 2.38 42.53
CA SER A 811 -7.10 1.07 42.10
C SER A 811 -8.26 0.57 42.97
N PRO A 812 -9.24 -0.19 42.42
CA PRO A 812 -10.34 -0.78 43.19
C PRO A 812 -9.85 -1.59 44.39
N PHE A 813 -8.64 -2.16 44.32
CA PHE A 813 -8.03 -2.95 45.39
C PHE A 813 -7.88 -2.18 46.72
N MET A 814 -7.76 -0.84 46.69
CA MET A 814 -7.54 -0.07 47.92
C MET A 814 -8.82 0.16 48.74
N LYS A 815 -9.99 0.06 48.12
CA LYS A 815 -11.27 0.30 48.82
C LYS A 815 -11.88 -0.98 49.39
N THR A 816 -11.60 -2.15 48.79
CA THR A 816 -12.00 -3.47 49.31
C THR A 816 -11.24 -3.88 50.56
N ALA A 817 -10.01 -3.40 50.71
CA ALA A 817 -9.17 -3.61 51.88
C ALA A 817 -9.72 -2.99 53.19
N HIS A 818 -10.46 -1.88 53.10
CA HIS A 818 -10.99 -1.17 54.28
C HIS A 818 -12.34 -1.71 54.77
N SER A 819 -13.03 -2.56 53.99
CA SER A 819 -14.32 -3.14 54.38
C SER A 819 -14.21 -4.54 54.99
N CYS A 820 -13.05 -5.19 54.91
CA CYS A 820 -12.81 -6.52 55.47
C CYS A 820 -12.04 -6.45 56.81
N THR A 821 -12.63 -5.84 57.84
CA THR A 821 -12.15 -6.02 59.23
C THR A 821 -13.32 -5.95 60.21
N ILE A 822 -13.89 -7.11 60.58
CA ILE A 822 -14.77 -7.30 61.76
C ILE A 822 -14.41 -8.65 62.43
N PRO A 823 -14.44 -8.77 63.78
CA PRO A 823 -13.42 -9.50 64.55
C PRO A 823 -13.82 -10.92 65.01
N LEU A 824 -12.79 -11.73 65.28
CA LEU A 824 -12.88 -13.02 65.97
C LEU A 824 -13.07 -12.86 67.48
N THR A 825 -14.18 -13.35 68.05
CA THR A 825 -14.22 -14.08 69.35
C THR A 825 -15.61 -14.74 69.55
N PRO A 826 -15.70 -15.94 70.20
CA PRO A 826 -16.97 -16.63 70.43
C PRO A 826 -17.48 -16.47 71.88
N ARG A 827 -18.81 -16.37 72.09
CA ARG A 827 -19.45 -16.71 73.39
C ARG A 827 -20.98 -16.89 73.30
N SER A 828 -21.42 -18.11 73.61
CA SER A 828 -22.61 -18.56 74.34
C SER A 828 -24.00 -17.90 74.15
N SER A 829 -24.94 -18.72 73.65
CA SER A 829 -26.31 -19.00 74.13
C SER A 829 -27.20 -17.91 74.78
N ALA A 830 -28.42 -17.85 74.23
CA ALA A 830 -29.74 -17.74 74.90
C ALA A 830 -30.56 -16.42 74.78
N SER A 831 -31.77 -16.63 74.25
CA SER A 831 -33.07 -16.03 74.64
C SER A 831 -33.49 -14.63 74.15
N SER A 832 -34.52 -14.68 73.29
CA SER A 832 -35.85 -14.04 73.46
C SER A 832 -36.10 -12.56 73.07
N THR A 833 -37.17 -12.46 72.26
CA THR A 833 -38.26 -11.44 72.27
C THR A 833 -38.14 -10.09 71.54
N ARG A 834 -38.89 -10.02 70.43
CA ARG A 834 -39.92 -9.02 70.05
C ARG A 834 -39.55 -7.52 70.05
N ARG A 835 -39.68 -6.88 68.87
CA ARG A 835 -40.78 -5.96 68.43
C ARG A 835 -40.33 -5.29 67.11
N ARG A 836 -41.00 -5.56 65.98
CA ARG A 836 -42.17 -4.86 65.42
C ARG A 836 -41.92 -3.40 64.99
N SER A 837 -41.98 -3.23 63.66
CA SER A 837 -42.65 -2.18 62.89
C SER A 837 -42.12 -0.73 62.96
N LEU A 838 -41.49 -0.28 61.85
CA LEU A 838 -42.08 0.58 60.78
C LEU A 838 -43.17 1.60 61.20
N PRO A 839 -43.42 2.72 60.47
CA PRO A 839 -42.88 3.10 59.14
C PRO A 839 -42.63 4.63 58.89
N SER A 840 -42.13 4.91 57.67
CA SER A 840 -42.62 5.92 56.71
C SER A 840 -42.31 7.42 56.88
N SER A 841 -41.93 7.98 55.71
CA SER A 841 -41.92 9.37 55.23
C SER A 841 -40.81 10.25 55.79
N ALA A 842 -39.99 10.93 54.99
CA ALA A 842 -40.10 11.39 53.60
C ALA A 842 -38.76 11.28 52.88
#